data_AF-A0A816YW52-F1
#
_entry.id   AF-A0A816YW52-F1
#
_cell.length_a   1.000
_cell.length_b   1.000
_cell.length_c   1.000
_cell.angle_alpha   90.00
_cell.angle_beta   90.00
_cell.angle_gamma   90.00
#
_symmetry.space_group_name_H-M   'P 1'
#
loop_
_entity.id
_entity.type
_entity.pdbx_description
1 polymer ?
#
loop_
_entity_poly.entity_id
_entity_poly.type
_entity_poly.pdbx_seq_one_letter_code
_entity_poly.pdbx_strand_id
1 'polypeptide(L)'
;MSEEYFKCFIVQVNAWSLWFDQFFDSFEYMITWLQNYRVENAVDLSRTVHNIRTTSATTIQEKRKTVDEILKIIKPFKNLRRLCHLFNRSTPFQIVIKGTMEDGVDSKKYIQDMKRLQPNNIFTVDRESTVVKQVPIKDRQNVYWSVVSEILQCDLQISYQRLGSFDQEEILYEGKDIPVNKSVLHGEFETQNAGTLLIKIINSGKASRTIWFQIKQNSLSKCHLFDGIFDLYYKKKCSEDDQAISEELLSEILDQKVFHFIDRLLEGNVSLQQMTELKNVFRNKNISVQEEVKKLFINQSVGKNISIQELETATGDKKIEQVCDMLQGYQYYSHINVIIDCIKKFDIIPKERHCDMFEQLKQLNNNESCTIKEISNAYKLFKEKCKHQHLQLIKATVECSIVVQKMKEFDLYSLHGQRRFQALRDHLTTSFQLQEKNNMILNSLIVTHSLCEPFVSEANTFEEFLDHLAQMPTFEENSLDHIRVVNDNIQIVSMWLSAEETTIFDNALVTMKHLYKTGVVHIRLRHLLDEKSDLEIDYSNNKNQDTTMNRANSNREDEQEANNNQDDTDEEYDDDDDNEEEFFKDNVKYTLTKTDIDDHKRQLTFCQVDLQEDMIDKKILLDEQLKLFKLIDEIFSLFIKLEMIGHPNYQLRDRHFKIYPRNNKIETILLNVRNDQDKYKAQLLNVVQSRRKKFDEVFQTLKIDYDTWANGRKKWEKKSQLLKLFSNRQVMIMIILLTTTTTKNQVKLQFINKWYSLKDTNNRNPNESIFNLSVHFLANYLRSLRMNDTDIDEEKIISLYKKYEIPQGASVDTYLGQLHHFLQELFPDKREPPKNRTTIESHQYIISLNPAGQTSKLFETVFDIETWCTLLNLFYDQL
;
A
#
# COMPACT_ATOMS: atom_id res chain seq x y z
N MET A 1 -12.45 40.25 -47.30
CA MET A 1 -12.79 40.31 -45.86
C MET A 1 -11.72 41.12 -45.18
N SER A 2 -12.06 42.18 -44.45
CA SER A 2 -11.09 43.00 -43.73
C SER A 2 -10.49 42.21 -42.56
N GLU A 3 -9.20 42.45 -42.25
CA GLU A 3 -8.50 41.87 -41.10
C GLU A 3 -9.26 42.07 -39.78
N GLU A 4 -9.98 43.20 -39.68
CA GLU A 4 -10.85 43.55 -38.56
C GLU A 4 -12.02 42.58 -38.38
N TYR A 5 -12.65 42.13 -39.46
CA TYR A 5 -13.70 41.10 -39.41
C TYR A 5 -13.16 39.78 -38.85
N PHE A 6 -11.96 39.38 -39.27
CA PHE A 6 -11.32 38.16 -38.77
C PHE A 6 -10.96 38.27 -37.29
N LYS A 7 -10.46 39.42 -36.83
CA LYS A 7 -10.21 39.67 -35.39
C LYS A 7 -11.49 39.60 -34.56
N CYS A 8 -12.58 40.23 -35.01
CA CYS A 8 -13.88 40.15 -34.33
C CYS A 8 -14.41 38.71 -34.29
N PHE A 9 -14.26 37.96 -35.39
CA PHE A 9 -14.65 36.54 -35.44
C PHE A 9 -13.86 35.69 -34.43
N ILE A 10 -12.53 35.86 -34.33
CA ILE A 10 -11.69 35.15 -33.36
C ILE A 10 -12.10 35.48 -31.92
N VAL A 11 -12.36 36.76 -31.60
CA VAL A 11 -12.85 37.16 -30.27
C VAL A 11 -14.18 36.48 -29.94
N GLN A 12 -15.10 36.41 -30.90
CA GLN A 12 -16.39 35.76 -30.73
C GLN A 12 -16.27 34.24 -30.56
N VAL A 13 -15.41 33.59 -31.34
CA VAL A 13 -15.08 32.16 -31.22
C VAL A 13 -14.50 31.84 -29.83
N ASN A 14 -13.59 32.68 -29.34
CA ASN A 14 -13.01 32.52 -28.00
C ASN A 14 -14.06 32.72 -26.90
N ALA A 15 -14.94 33.71 -27.04
CA ALA A 15 -16.05 33.92 -26.11
C ALA A 15 -17.02 32.73 -26.10
N TRP A 16 -17.32 32.14 -27.26
CA TRP A 16 -18.11 30.92 -27.35
C TRP A 16 -17.42 29.72 -26.71
N SER A 17 -16.12 29.53 -26.97
CA SER A 17 -15.37 28.43 -26.34
C SER A 17 -15.42 28.55 -24.82
N LEU A 18 -15.15 29.74 -24.27
CA LEU A 18 -15.20 29.99 -22.83
C LEU A 18 -16.60 29.70 -22.25
N TRP A 19 -17.66 30.10 -22.98
CA TRP A 19 -19.03 29.79 -22.58
C TRP A 19 -19.31 28.28 -22.58
N PHE A 20 -18.86 27.54 -23.60
CA PHE A 20 -18.99 26.08 -23.64
C PHE A 20 -18.25 25.41 -22.49
N ASP A 21 -17.04 25.86 -22.18
CA ASP A 21 -16.24 25.32 -21.09
C ASP A 21 -16.96 25.55 -19.75
N GLN A 22 -17.46 26.76 -19.51
CA GLN A 22 -18.30 27.07 -18.34
C GLN A 22 -19.58 26.22 -18.28
N PHE A 23 -20.20 25.94 -19.42
CA PHE A 23 -21.37 25.07 -19.50
C PHE A 23 -21.02 23.64 -19.09
N PHE A 24 -19.94 23.07 -19.63
CA PHE A 24 -19.51 21.72 -19.28
C PHE A 24 -19.13 21.61 -17.79
N ASP A 25 -18.38 22.58 -17.24
CA ASP A 25 -18.09 22.67 -15.80
C ASP A 25 -19.38 22.61 -14.96
N SER A 26 -20.37 23.41 -15.37
CA SER A 26 -21.64 23.54 -14.66
C SER A 26 -22.49 22.27 -14.70
N PHE A 27 -22.33 21.42 -15.71
CA PHE A 27 -23.15 20.21 -15.91
C PHE A 27 -22.41 18.89 -15.68
N GLU A 28 -21.08 18.89 -15.56
CA GLU A 28 -20.26 17.68 -15.42
C GLU A 28 -20.73 16.77 -14.27
N TYR A 29 -20.73 17.25 -13.02
CA TYR A 29 -21.28 16.49 -11.90
C TYR A 29 -22.76 16.03 -12.06
N MET A 30 -23.60 16.71 -12.85
CA MET A 30 -24.98 16.27 -13.10
C MET A 30 -24.95 15.10 -14.07
N ILE A 31 -24.09 15.13 -15.08
CA ILE A 31 -23.85 14.02 -16.00
C ILE A 31 -23.27 12.83 -15.23
N THR A 32 -22.29 13.05 -14.35
CA THR A 32 -21.76 12.00 -13.46
C THR A 32 -22.82 11.45 -12.53
N TRP A 33 -23.70 12.30 -11.99
CA TRP A 33 -24.83 11.88 -11.17
C TRP A 33 -25.80 11.02 -11.99
N LEU A 34 -26.19 11.44 -13.20
CA LEU A 34 -27.04 10.67 -14.12
C LEU A 34 -26.39 9.33 -14.51
N GLN A 35 -25.08 9.32 -14.74
CA GLN A 35 -24.29 8.11 -15.00
C GLN A 35 -24.35 7.13 -13.83
N ASN A 36 -24.20 7.61 -12.59
CA ASN A 36 -24.27 6.77 -11.38
C ASN A 36 -25.64 6.10 -11.22
N TYR A 37 -26.71 6.70 -11.75
CA TYR A 37 -28.07 6.15 -11.77
C TYR A 37 -28.46 5.53 -13.11
N ARG A 38 -27.48 5.21 -13.97
CA ARG A 38 -27.64 4.47 -15.23
C ARG A 38 -28.71 5.06 -16.15
N VAL A 39 -28.80 6.38 -16.21
CA VAL A 39 -29.70 7.05 -17.14
C VAL A 39 -29.21 6.80 -18.57
N GLU A 40 -30.14 6.51 -19.48
CA GLU A 40 -29.83 6.25 -20.89
C GLU A 40 -28.90 7.32 -21.47
N ASN A 41 -27.89 6.89 -22.23
CA ASN A 41 -26.87 7.74 -22.87
C ASN A 41 -25.96 8.57 -21.94
N ALA A 42 -26.14 8.55 -20.61
CA ALA A 42 -25.34 9.36 -19.69
C ALA A 42 -23.87 8.93 -19.63
N VAL A 43 -23.59 7.62 -19.76
CA VAL A 43 -22.21 7.09 -19.81
C VAL A 43 -21.46 7.59 -21.04
N ASP A 44 -22.09 7.53 -22.20
CA ASP A 44 -21.48 7.98 -23.46
C ASP A 44 -21.31 9.50 -23.48
N LEU A 45 -22.27 10.22 -22.90
CA LEU A 45 -22.18 11.67 -22.75
C LEU A 45 -21.05 12.08 -21.80
N SER A 46 -20.89 11.38 -20.67
CA SER A 46 -19.78 11.58 -19.72
C SER A 46 -18.43 11.39 -20.42
N ARG A 47 -18.29 10.32 -21.21
CA ARG A 47 -17.09 10.05 -22.02
C ARG A 47 -16.85 11.15 -23.06
N THR A 48 -17.90 11.62 -23.71
CA THR A 48 -17.83 12.69 -24.73
C THR A 48 -17.37 14.01 -24.11
N VAL A 49 -17.94 14.41 -22.98
CA VAL A 49 -17.51 15.61 -22.23
C VAL A 49 -16.06 15.48 -21.78
N HIS A 50 -15.65 14.32 -21.29
CA HIS A 50 -14.25 14.07 -20.92
C HIS A 50 -13.29 14.19 -22.12
N ASN A 51 -13.66 13.63 -23.27
CA ASN A 51 -12.86 13.71 -24.50
C ASN A 51 -12.72 15.15 -24.99
N ILE A 52 -13.80 15.94 -24.93
CA ILE A 52 -13.80 17.37 -25.30
C ILE A 52 -12.83 18.17 -24.45
N ARG A 53 -12.69 17.82 -23.16
CA ARG A 53 -11.81 18.52 -22.21
C ARG A 53 -10.35 18.09 -22.31
N THR A 54 -10.09 16.83 -22.63
CA THR A 54 -8.72 16.30 -22.71
C THR A 54 -8.09 16.49 -24.10
N THR A 55 -8.90 16.67 -25.14
CA THR A 55 -8.42 16.78 -26.52
C THR A 55 -8.31 18.26 -26.94
N SER A 56 -7.09 18.73 -27.20
CA SER A 56 -6.82 20.11 -27.63
C SER A 56 -7.36 20.46 -29.03
N ALA A 57 -7.79 19.47 -29.82
CA ALA A 57 -8.27 19.62 -31.19
C ALA A 57 -9.81 19.70 -31.35
N THR A 58 -10.55 19.84 -30.25
CA THR A 58 -12.03 19.81 -30.29
C THR A 58 -12.61 21.07 -30.97
N THR A 59 -13.50 20.87 -31.95
CA THR A 59 -14.16 21.94 -32.69
C THR A 59 -15.34 22.55 -31.92
N ILE A 60 -15.67 23.82 -32.19
CA ILE A 60 -16.89 24.46 -31.64
C ILE A 60 -18.16 23.69 -32.02
N GLN A 61 -18.18 23.06 -33.20
CA GLN A 61 -19.32 22.27 -33.66
C GLN A 61 -19.54 21.01 -32.80
N GLU A 62 -18.47 20.33 -32.40
CA GLU A 62 -18.53 19.19 -31.47
C GLU A 62 -18.96 19.62 -30.07
N LYS A 63 -18.42 20.75 -29.58
CA LYS A 63 -18.87 21.35 -28.31
C LYS A 63 -20.38 21.65 -28.34
N ARG A 64 -20.86 22.29 -29.42
CA ARG A 64 -22.29 22.58 -29.61
C ARG A 64 -23.14 21.31 -29.65
N LYS A 65 -22.75 20.30 -30.42
CA LYS A 65 -23.48 19.03 -30.52
C LYS A 65 -23.63 18.37 -29.14
N THR A 66 -22.56 18.38 -28.36
CA THR A 66 -22.55 17.82 -27.00
C THR A 66 -23.44 18.62 -26.06
N VAL A 67 -23.47 19.96 -26.17
CA VAL A 67 -24.44 20.79 -25.45
C VAL A 67 -25.88 20.42 -25.84
N ASP A 68 -26.17 20.24 -27.12
CA ASP A 68 -27.52 19.85 -27.57
C ASP A 68 -27.92 18.47 -26.99
N GLU A 69 -26.99 17.53 -26.88
CA GLU A 69 -27.19 16.23 -26.23
C GLU A 69 -27.43 16.36 -24.72
N ILE A 70 -26.64 17.17 -24.01
CA ILE A 70 -26.88 17.49 -22.59
C ILE A 70 -28.27 18.11 -22.41
N LEU A 71 -28.60 19.11 -23.23
CA LEU A 71 -29.90 19.79 -23.19
C LEU A 71 -31.05 18.80 -23.42
N LYS A 72 -30.89 17.83 -24.33
CA LYS A 72 -31.89 16.79 -24.58
C LYS A 72 -32.16 15.95 -23.34
N ILE A 73 -31.12 15.51 -22.63
CA ILE A 73 -31.25 14.68 -21.41
C ILE A 73 -31.85 15.46 -20.25
N ILE A 74 -31.52 16.75 -20.10
CA ILE A 74 -32.00 17.54 -18.96
C ILE A 74 -33.38 18.17 -19.15
N LYS A 75 -33.83 18.36 -20.40
CA LYS A 75 -35.11 19.01 -20.74
C LYS A 75 -36.34 18.36 -20.10
N PRO A 76 -36.42 17.03 -19.90
CA PRO A 76 -37.55 16.39 -19.22
C PRO A 76 -37.72 16.75 -17.74
N PHE A 77 -36.68 17.23 -17.04
CA PHE A 77 -36.75 17.55 -15.60
C PHE A 77 -37.53 18.85 -15.35
N LYS A 78 -38.77 18.77 -14.82
CA LYS A 78 -39.58 19.98 -14.60
C LYS A 78 -38.99 20.86 -13.50
N ASN A 79 -38.37 20.25 -12.49
CA ASN A 79 -37.68 20.95 -11.40
C ASN A 79 -36.16 21.06 -11.61
N LEU A 80 -35.67 21.14 -12.85
CA LEU A 80 -34.23 21.27 -13.15
C LEU A 80 -33.56 22.40 -12.33
N ARG A 81 -34.24 23.54 -12.17
CA ARG A 81 -33.72 24.67 -11.38
C ARG A 81 -33.47 24.30 -9.91
N ARG A 82 -34.36 23.51 -9.30
CA ARG A 82 -34.18 22.98 -7.95
C ARG A 82 -32.98 22.04 -7.92
N LEU A 83 -32.86 21.14 -8.89
CA LEU A 83 -31.74 20.21 -8.97
C LEU A 83 -30.38 20.93 -9.10
N CYS A 84 -30.29 21.93 -9.98
CA CYS A 84 -29.09 22.76 -10.15
C CYS A 84 -28.69 23.50 -8.85
N HIS A 85 -29.68 23.98 -8.09
CA HIS A 85 -29.43 24.62 -6.80
C HIS A 85 -28.85 23.63 -5.77
N LEU A 86 -29.41 22.43 -5.64
CA LEU A 86 -28.90 21.41 -4.70
C LEU A 86 -27.48 20.96 -5.04
N PHE A 87 -27.13 20.95 -6.32
CA PHE A 87 -25.78 20.62 -6.77
C PHE A 87 -24.79 21.79 -6.65
N ASN A 88 -25.25 22.96 -6.17
CA ASN A 88 -24.49 24.20 -6.00
C ASN A 88 -23.80 24.64 -7.30
N ARG A 89 -24.55 24.61 -8.43
CA ARG A 89 -24.01 24.80 -9.78
C ARG A 89 -23.85 26.25 -10.23
N SER A 90 -24.43 27.20 -9.52
CA SER A 90 -24.41 28.62 -9.93
C SER A 90 -23.07 29.30 -9.67
N THR A 91 -22.25 28.79 -8.75
CA THR A 91 -20.99 29.40 -8.31
C THR A 91 -19.88 28.34 -8.28
N PRO A 92 -19.09 28.18 -9.36
CA PRO A 92 -18.04 27.15 -9.43
C PRO A 92 -16.89 27.41 -8.44
N PHE A 93 -16.78 28.64 -7.95
CA PHE A 93 -15.81 29.06 -6.95
C PHE A 93 -16.41 30.20 -6.11
N GLN A 94 -16.19 30.15 -4.80
CA GLN A 94 -16.65 31.18 -3.86
C GLN A 94 -15.63 31.34 -2.73
N ILE A 95 -15.20 32.57 -2.46
CA ILE A 95 -14.39 32.87 -1.27
C ILE A 95 -15.36 33.02 -0.09
N VAL A 96 -15.20 32.18 0.94
CA VAL A 96 -16.01 32.24 2.18
C VAL A 96 -15.38 33.22 3.15
N ILE A 97 -14.08 33.05 3.41
CA ILE A 97 -13.26 33.93 4.23
C ILE A 97 -12.02 34.31 3.41
N LYS A 98 -11.94 35.58 3.02
CA LYS A 98 -10.72 36.12 2.42
C LYS A 98 -9.60 36.07 3.46
N GLY A 99 -8.34 35.90 3.05
CA GLY A 99 -7.24 35.76 4.00
C GLY A 99 -7.21 36.83 5.09
N THR A 100 -7.35 36.42 6.35
CA THR A 100 -7.38 37.26 7.55
C THR A 100 -6.39 36.76 8.59
N MET A 101 -5.84 37.68 9.40
CA MET A 101 -5.00 37.31 10.54
C MET A 101 -5.91 36.96 11.71
N GLU A 102 -5.67 35.83 12.36
CA GLU A 102 -6.44 35.42 13.54
C GLU A 102 -5.93 36.15 14.78
N ASP A 103 -6.75 37.03 15.35
CA ASP A 103 -6.44 37.74 16.58
C ASP A 103 -6.59 36.80 17.78
N GLY A 104 -5.51 36.60 18.56
CA GLY A 104 -5.53 35.85 19.82
C GLY A 104 -4.99 34.41 19.76
N VAL A 105 -4.63 33.89 18.59
CA VAL A 105 -3.91 32.60 18.48
C VAL A 105 -2.41 32.83 18.62
N ASP A 106 -1.79 32.25 19.65
CA ASP A 106 -0.34 32.27 19.84
C ASP A 106 0.34 31.45 18.73
N SER A 107 1.01 32.14 17.81
CA SER A 107 1.72 31.53 16.69
C SER A 107 2.73 30.47 17.15
N LYS A 108 3.36 30.64 18.31
CA LYS A 108 4.32 29.66 18.85
C LYS A 108 3.63 28.37 19.26
N LYS A 109 2.50 28.47 19.95
CA LYS A 109 1.70 27.31 20.35
C LYS A 109 1.17 26.59 19.11
N TYR A 110 0.66 27.33 18.12
CA TYR A 110 0.20 26.75 16.87
C TYR A 110 1.32 26.00 16.13
N ILE A 111 2.53 26.58 16.05
CA ILE A 111 3.70 25.90 15.47
C ILE A 111 4.08 24.62 16.25
N GLN A 112 4.01 24.64 17.59
CA GLN A 112 4.26 23.43 18.39
C GLN A 112 3.22 22.34 18.11
N ASP A 113 1.94 22.70 17.98
CA ASP A 113 0.88 21.77 17.62
C ASP A 113 1.07 21.22 16.20
N MET A 114 1.48 22.05 15.24
CA MET A 114 1.82 21.60 13.88
C MET A 114 3.02 20.66 13.86
N LYS A 115 4.06 20.93 14.64
CA LYS A 115 5.21 20.01 14.82
C LYS A 115 4.79 18.64 15.34
N ARG A 116 3.80 18.61 16.24
CA ARG A 116 3.30 17.37 16.86
C ARG A 116 2.34 16.60 15.94
N LEU A 117 1.39 17.30 15.31
CA LEU A 117 0.25 16.68 14.62
C LEU A 117 0.48 16.53 13.11
N GLN A 118 1.25 17.42 12.49
CA GLN A 118 1.44 17.47 11.03
C GLN A 118 2.90 17.85 10.67
N PRO A 119 3.90 17.05 11.08
CA PRO A 119 5.32 17.41 10.95
C PRO A 119 5.79 17.60 9.49
N ASN A 120 5.06 17.03 8.53
CA ASN A 120 5.38 17.11 7.10
C ASN A 120 4.81 18.36 6.40
N ASN A 121 3.95 19.14 7.08
CA ASN A 121 3.33 20.34 6.49
C ASN A 121 4.21 21.59 6.70
N ILE A 122 5.43 21.48 6.19
CA ILE A 122 6.52 22.44 6.34
C ILE A 122 7.25 22.58 5.00
N PHE A 123 7.74 23.78 4.71
CA PHE A 123 8.76 23.98 3.68
C PHE A 123 9.67 25.16 4.04
N THR A 124 10.90 25.13 3.54
CA THR A 124 11.89 26.18 3.76
C THR A 124 11.98 27.10 2.54
N VAL A 125 12.06 28.39 2.81
CA VAL A 125 12.25 29.43 1.79
C VAL A 125 13.60 30.06 2.01
N ASP A 126 14.51 29.87 1.05
CA ASP A 126 15.85 30.42 1.16
C ASP A 126 15.86 31.95 1.10
N ARG A 127 16.95 32.53 1.60
CA ARG A 127 17.24 33.96 1.51
C ARG A 127 17.23 34.42 0.05
N GLU A 128 16.61 35.58 -0.19
CA GLU A 128 16.50 36.23 -1.51
C GLU A 128 15.86 35.32 -2.58
N SER A 129 14.97 34.42 -2.16
CA SER A 129 14.30 33.46 -3.05
C SER A 129 12.78 33.65 -3.06
N THR A 130 12.16 33.18 -4.14
CA THR A 130 10.71 33.00 -4.23
C THR A 130 10.42 31.51 -4.32
N VAL A 131 9.59 31.01 -3.42
CA VAL A 131 9.18 29.60 -3.40
C VAL A 131 7.67 29.53 -3.54
N VAL A 132 7.20 28.63 -4.40
CA VAL A 132 5.79 28.32 -4.57
C VAL A 132 5.56 26.89 -4.10
N LYS A 133 4.82 26.74 -2.99
CA LYS A 133 4.34 25.44 -2.55
C LYS A 133 2.98 25.17 -3.18
N GLN A 134 2.89 24.05 -3.88
CA GLN A 134 1.66 23.59 -4.52
C GLN A 134 1.00 22.52 -3.65
N VAL A 135 -0.30 22.67 -3.40
CA VAL A 135 -1.11 21.67 -2.68
C VAL A 135 -2.31 21.30 -3.56
N PRO A 136 -2.45 20.04 -3.96
CA PRO A 136 -3.58 19.62 -4.79
C PRO A 136 -4.89 19.71 -4.00
N ILE A 137 -5.89 20.30 -4.63
CA ILE A 137 -7.27 20.42 -4.13
C ILE A 137 -8.14 19.48 -4.96
N LYS A 138 -8.85 18.59 -4.27
CA LYS A 138 -9.79 17.66 -4.92
C LYS A 138 -10.99 18.42 -5.48
N ASP A 139 -11.76 17.72 -6.30
CA ASP A 139 -13.02 18.26 -6.79
C ASP A 139 -14.05 18.45 -5.67
N ARG A 140 -14.91 19.47 -5.80
CA ARG A 140 -16.01 19.80 -4.86
C ARG A 140 -15.55 19.89 -3.40
N GLN A 141 -14.70 20.85 -3.07
CA GLN A 141 -14.16 21.02 -1.71
C GLN A 141 -14.51 22.39 -1.13
N ASN A 142 -14.87 22.40 0.16
CA ASN A 142 -14.63 23.53 1.04
C ASN A 142 -13.22 23.37 1.60
N VAL A 143 -12.36 24.36 1.35
CA VAL A 143 -10.96 24.35 1.70
C VAL A 143 -10.69 25.44 2.70
N TYR A 144 -10.37 25.01 3.92
CA TYR A 144 -9.75 25.87 4.91
C TYR A 144 -8.23 25.79 4.77
N TRP A 145 -7.56 26.93 4.80
CA TRP A 145 -6.11 27.02 4.74
C TRP A 145 -5.58 27.96 5.81
N SER A 146 -4.41 27.64 6.36
CA SER A 146 -3.68 28.53 7.26
C SER A 146 -2.17 28.44 7.02
N VAL A 147 -1.47 29.54 7.32
CA VAL A 147 -0.03 29.71 7.13
C VAL A 147 0.57 30.48 8.30
N VAL A 148 1.71 30.03 8.79
CA VAL A 148 2.49 30.67 9.86
C VAL A 148 3.99 30.51 9.60
N SER A 149 4.81 31.45 10.07
CA SER A 149 6.27 31.42 9.94
C SER A 149 6.95 31.46 11.31
N GLU A 150 8.12 30.83 11.43
CA GLU A 150 8.94 30.96 12.64
C GLU A 150 9.66 32.33 12.72
N ILE A 151 9.92 32.99 11.58
CA ILE A 151 10.81 34.17 11.50
C ILE A 151 10.25 35.26 10.56
N LEU A 152 10.20 36.50 11.08
CA LEU A 152 9.98 37.81 10.43
C LEU A 152 8.80 37.92 9.43
N GLN A 153 8.52 39.16 9.01
CA GLN A 153 7.51 39.51 8.01
C GLN A 153 7.92 39.08 6.60
N CYS A 154 7.02 38.50 5.82
CA CYS A 154 7.28 38.10 4.42
C CYS A 154 6.17 38.56 3.48
N ASP A 155 6.53 38.69 2.21
CA ASP A 155 5.57 38.88 1.12
C ASP A 155 4.93 37.53 0.80
N LEU A 156 3.60 37.48 0.83
CA LEU A 156 2.83 36.25 0.71
C LEU A 156 1.67 36.45 -0.25
N GLN A 157 1.53 35.52 -1.18
CA GLN A 157 0.40 35.38 -2.08
C GLN A 157 -0.16 33.97 -1.94
N ILE A 158 -1.47 33.89 -1.66
CA ILE A 158 -2.24 32.65 -1.62
C ILE A 158 -3.25 32.72 -2.75
N SER A 159 -3.27 31.71 -3.60
CA SER A 159 -4.16 31.66 -4.74
C SER A 159 -4.58 30.26 -5.10
N TYR A 160 -5.69 30.15 -5.81
CA TYR A 160 -6.23 28.89 -6.28
C TYR A 160 -6.20 28.85 -7.81
N GLN A 161 -5.56 27.83 -8.37
CA GLN A 161 -5.48 27.59 -9.81
C GLN A 161 -6.27 26.34 -10.17
N ARG A 162 -7.20 26.45 -11.11
CA ARG A 162 -8.02 25.30 -11.55
C ARG A 162 -7.20 24.34 -12.41
N LEU A 163 -7.50 23.04 -12.30
CA LEU A 163 -6.85 22.03 -13.12
C LEU A 163 -7.18 22.26 -14.60
N GLY A 164 -6.16 22.43 -15.45
CA GLY A 164 -6.32 22.66 -16.89
C GLY A 164 -6.43 24.13 -17.33
N SER A 165 -6.55 25.08 -16.39
CA SER A 165 -6.59 26.51 -16.68
C SER A 165 -5.36 27.23 -16.12
N PHE A 166 -4.28 27.28 -16.91
CA PHE A 166 -3.05 27.96 -16.48
C PHE A 166 -3.23 29.47 -16.28
N ASP A 167 -4.18 30.09 -17.00
CA ASP A 167 -4.39 31.54 -17.01
C ASP A 167 -5.45 32.04 -16.01
N GLN A 168 -6.11 31.14 -15.27
CA GLN A 168 -7.17 31.51 -14.31
C GLN A 168 -6.74 31.21 -12.88
N GLU A 169 -6.08 32.19 -12.27
CA GLU A 169 -5.66 32.16 -10.87
C GLU A 169 -6.59 33.05 -10.03
N GLU A 170 -7.27 32.46 -9.06
CA GLU A 170 -8.14 33.17 -8.11
C GLU A 170 -7.31 33.58 -6.88
N ILE A 171 -7.07 34.88 -6.70
CA ILE A 171 -6.26 35.38 -5.58
C ILE A 171 -7.09 35.37 -4.29
N LEU A 172 -6.73 34.49 -3.36
CA LEU A 172 -7.35 34.35 -2.04
C LEU A 172 -6.80 35.36 -1.04
N TYR A 173 -5.50 35.66 -1.16
CA TYR A 173 -4.80 36.66 -0.36
C TYR A 173 -3.54 37.14 -1.07
N GLU A 174 -3.25 38.43 -0.94
CA GLU A 174 -1.97 39.01 -1.38
C GLU A 174 -1.59 40.12 -0.40
N GLY A 175 -0.37 40.03 0.14
CA GLY A 175 0.10 40.95 1.17
C GLY A 175 1.63 41.07 1.16
N LYS A 176 2.11 42.28 1.48
CA LYS A 176 3.53 42.59 1.65
C LYS A 176 3.88 42.76 3.11
N ASP A 177 5.07 42.31 3.50
CA ASP A 177 5.58 42.40 4.88
C ASP A 177 4.59 41.89 5.95
N ILE A 178 3.92 40.76 5.68
CA ILE A 178 2.87 40.23 6.56
C ILE A 178 3.49 39.58 7.80
N PRO A 179 3.06 39.95 9.02
CA PRO A 179 3.64 39.44 10.27
C PRO A 179 3.11 38.04 10.64
N VAL A 180 3.21 37.08 9.72
CA VAL A 180 2.84 35.66 9.94
C VAL A 180 3.72 34.95 10.99
N ASN A 181 4.69 35.65 11.57
CA ASN A 181 5.44 35.19 12.73
C ASN A 181 4.78 35.57 14.08
N LYS A 182 3.87 36.54 14.06
CA LYS A 182 3.16 37.03 15.26
C LYS A 182 1.74 36.49 15.35
N SER A 183 1.11 36.17 14.23
CA SER A 183 -0.25 35.62 14.16
C SER A 183 -0.36 34.63 13.00
N VAL A 184 -1.41 33.82 13.03
CA VAL A 184 -1.73 32.84 12.00
C VAL A 184 -2.56 33.52 10.91
N LEU A 185 -2.13 33.45 9.65
CA LEU A 185 -2.95 33.86 8.51
C LEU A 185 -3.82 32.68 8.11
N HIS A 186 -5.12 32.88 7.96
CA HIS A 186 -6.04 31.83 7.51
C HIS A 186 -7.09 32.36 6.52
N GLY A 187 -7.71 31.45 5.80
CA GLY A 187 -8.84 31.74 4.91
C GLY A 187 -9.61 30.48 4.54
N GLU A 188 -10.73 30.68 3.84
CA GLU A 188 -11.65 29.61 3.48
C GLU A 188 -12.30 29.90 2.12
N PHE A 189 -12.39 28.88 1.26
CA PHE A 189 -13.06 28.99 -0.03
C PHE A 189 -13.76 27.68 -0.41
N GLU A 190 -14.80 27.77 -1.21
CA GLU A 190 -15.48 26.65 -1.83
C GLU A 190 -15.14 26.58 -3.32
N THR A 191 -14.91 25.37 -3.83
CA THR A 191 -14.71 25.14 -5.26
C THR A 191 -15.44 23.89 -5.73
N GLN A 192 -16.07 23.96 -6.90
CA GLN A 192 -16.72 22.86 -7.60
C GLN A 192 -15.81 22.10 -8.56
N ASN A 193 -14.52 22.47 -8.62
CA ASN A 193 -13.55 21.91 -9.57
C ASN A 193 -12.31 21.47 -8.80
N ALA A 194 -11.59 20.47 -9.32
CA ALA A 194 -10.24 20.16 -8.85
C ALA A 194 -9.22 21.23 -9.27
N GLY A 195 -8.14 21.37 -8.53
CA GLY A 195 -7.11 22.36 -8.81
C GLY A 195 -5.93 22.28 -7.87
N THR A 196 -5.21 23.38 -7.74
CA THR A 196 -4.01 23.51 -6.93
C THR A 196 -4.08 24.81 -6.14
N LEU A 197 -3.95 24.71 -4.82
CA LEU A 197 -3.69 25.86 -3.97
C LEU A 197 -2.19 26.19 -4.04
N LEU A 198 -1.88 27.44 -4.38
CA LEU A 198 -0.54 27.96 -4.52
C LEU A 198 -0.24 28.85 -3.30
N ILE A 199 0.80 28.48 -2.55
CA ILE A 199 1.34 29.29 -1.45
C ILE A 199 2.68 29.84 -1.93
N LYS A 200 2.67 31.11 -2.37
CA LYS A 200 3.85 31.79 -2.89
C LYS A 200 4.41 32.74 -1.85
N ILE A 201 5.65 32.48 -1.44
CA ILE A 201 6.39 33.28 -0.46
C ILE A 201 7.56 33.94 -1.19
N ILE A 202 7.64 35.27 -1.11
CA ILE A 202 8.79 36.04 -1.60
C ILE A 202 9.61 36.45 -0.39
N ASN A 203 10.80 35.86 -0.23
CA ASN A 203 11.69 36.17 0.88
C ASN A 203 12.74 37.20 0.47
N SER A 204 12.43 38.47 0.67
CA SER A 204 13.37 39.59 0.53
C SER A 204 14.37 39.70 1.70
N GLY A 205 14.28 38.82 2.70
CA GLY A 205 15.09 38.85 3.91
C GLY A 205 16.44 38.12 3.79
N LYS A 206 17.37 38.45 4.70
CA LYS A 206 18.74 37.89 4.76
C LYS A 206 18.85 36.47 5.31
N ALA A 207 17.77 35.93 5.88
CA ALA A 207 17.75 34.60 6.50
C ALA A 207 16.74 33.68 5.80
N SER A 208 17.07 32.39 5.70
CA SER A 208 16.12 31.36 5.29
C SER A 208 14.99 31.27 6.33
N ARG A 209 13.79 30.91 5.87
CA ARG A 209 12.59 30.89 6.71
C ARG A 209 11.91 29.54 6.63
N THR A 210 11.34 29.13 7.74
CA THR A 210 10.52 27.93 7.84
C THR A 210 9.05 28.33 7.83
N ILE A 211 8.32 27.86 6.83
CA ILE A 211 6.88 28.09 6.68
C ILE A 211 6.15 26.81 7.07
N TRP A 212 5.21 26.95 8.00
CA TRP A 212 4.27 25.92 8.40
C TRP A 212 2.91 26.25 7.81
N PHE A 213 2.19 25.25 7.31
CA PHE A 213 0.88 25.45 6.71
C PHE A 213 -0.08 24.32 7.07
N GLN A 214 -1.38 24.58 7.11
CA GLN A 214 -2.40 23.54 7.30
C GLN A 214 -3.48 23.73 6.26
N ILE A 215 -3.77 22.68 5.49
CA ILE A 215 -4.87 22.66 4.54
C ILE A 215 -5.86 21.59 4.99
N LYS A 216 -7.10 22.00 5.25
CA LYS A 216 -8.22 21.08 5.53
C LYS A 216 -9.17 21.13 4.34
N GLN A 217 -9.39 19.98 3.71
CA GLN A 217 -10.31 19.83 2.58
C GLN A 217 -11.51 19.02 3.05
N ASN A 218 -12.66 19.66 3.11
CA ASN A 218 -13.93 19.02 3.39
C ASN A 218 -14.71 18.95 2.08
N SER A 219 -15.22 17.78 1.73
CA SER A 219 -16.05 17.69 0.52
C SER A 219 -17.27 18.58 0.69
N LEU A 220 -17.57 19.44 -0.31
CA LEU A 220 -18.78 20.25 -0.32
C LEU A 220 -19.95 19.30 -0.13
N SER A 221 -20.64 19.45 1.00
CA SER A 221 -21.66 18.49 1.40
C SER A 221 -22.71 18.43 0.30
N LYS A 222 -22.74 17.26 -0.38
CA LYS A 222 -23.91 16.84 -1.12
C LYS A 222 -25.06 16.90 -0.11
N CYS A 223 -26.21 17.41 -0.51
CA CYS A 223 -27.38 17.39 0.36
C CYS A 223 -27.73 15.92 0.63
N HIS A 224 -27.23 15.37 1.73
CA HIS A 224 -27.30 13.98 2.10
C HIS A 224 -28.73 13.53 2.29
N LEU A 225 -29.60 14.44 2.75
CA LEU A 225 -31.03 14.20 2.83
C LEU A 225 -31.64 14.05 1.44
N PHE A 226 -31.30 14.95 0.50
CA PHE A 226 -31.78 14.82 -0.88
C PHE A 226 -31.29 13.52 -1.52
N ASP A 227 -29.99 13.23 -1.48
CA ASP A 227 -29.43 12.02 -2.07
C ASP A 227 -30.06 10.76 -1.46
N GLY A 228 -30.20 10.73 -0.13
CA GLY A 228 -30.79 9.59 0.56
C GLY A 228 -32.27 9.38 0.27
N ILE A 229 -33.06 10.46 0.16
CA ILE A 229 -34.46 10.40 -0.27
C ILE A 229 -34.54 9.94 -1.72
N PHE A 230 -33.67 10.46 -2.58
CA PHE A 230 -33.59 10.09 -3.98
C PHE A 230 -33.28 8.59 -4.15
N ASP A 231 -32.20 8.10 -3.53
CA ASP A 231 -31.79 6.69 -3.51
C ASP A 231 -32.94 5.77 -3.11
N LEU A 232 -33.70 6.18 -2.10
CA LEU A 232 -34.80 5.41 -1.59
C LEU A 232 -35.93 5.25 -2.62
N TYR A 233 -36.39 6.34 -3.22
CA TYR A 233 -37.45 6.27 -4.23
C TYR A 233 -36.96 5.64 -5.53
N TYR A 234 -35.69 5.83 -5.87
CA TYR A 234 -35.05 5.19 -7.01
C TYR A 234 -35.07 3.66 -6.85
N LYS A 235 -34.55 3.12 -5.74
CA LYS A 235 -34.52 1.66 -5.47
C LYS A 235 -35.91 1.03 -5.39
N LYS A 236 -36.91 1.77 -4.90
CA LYS A 236 -38.31 1.30 -4.88
C LYS A 236 -38.93 1.14 -6.27
N LYS A 237 -38.47 1.95 -7.23
CA LYS A 237 -39.01 1.99 -8.60
C LYS A 237 -38.17 1.18 -9.58
N CYS A 238 -36.87 1.05 -9.31
CA CYS A 238 -35.89 0.38 -10.15
C CYS A 238 -35.36 -0.81 -9.35
N SER A 239 -36.06 -1.94 -9.46
CA SER A 239 -35.81 -3.16 -8.67
C SER A 239 -34.84 -4.15 -9.33
N GLU A 240 -34.33 -3.85 -10.53
CA GLU A 240 -33.33 -4.65 -11.24
C GLU A 240 -32.05 -3.83 -11.39
N ASP A 241 -30.94 -4.32 -10.81
CA ASP A 241 -29.68 -3.59 -10.72
C ASP A 241 -29.00 -3.34 -12.09
N ASP A 242 -29.51 -3.90 -13.20
CA ASP A 242 -28.83 -3.88 -14.51
C ASP A 242 -29.53 -3.14 -15.67
N GLN A 243 -30.76 -2.65 -15.53
CA GLN A 243 -31.43 -1.93 -16.63
C GLN A 243 -31.11 -0.44 -16.62
N ALA A 244 -30.84 0.12 -17.81
CA ALA A 244 -30.76 1.57 -18.00
C ALA A 244 -32.15 2.21 -17.82
N ILE A 245 -32.19 3.45 -17.34
CA ILE A 245 -33.43 4.17 -17.03
C ILE A 245 -33.61 5.34 -18.00
N SER A 246 -34.80 5.42 -18.61
CA SER A 246 -35.20 6.56 -19.45
C SER A 246 -35.22 7.87 -18.67
N GLU A 247 -34.93 8.99 -19.33
CA GLU A 247 -34.94 10.32 -18.71
C GLU A 247 -36.33 10.69 -18.15
N GLU A 248 -37.42 10.25 -18.79
CA GLU A 248 -38.79 10.51 -18.33
C GLU A 248 -39.10 9.84 -16.99
N LEU A 249 -38.69 8.58 -16.81
CA LEU A 249 -38.89 7.85 -15.56
C LEU A 249 -38.10 8.50 -14.42
N LEU A 250 -36.86 8.92 -14.67
CA LEU A 250 -36.07 9.63 -13.66
C LEU A 250 -36.71 10.96 -13.28
N SER A 251 -37.22 11.69 -14.27
CA SER A 251 -37.96 12.94 -14.05
C SER A 251 -39.22 12.71 -13.22
N GLU A 252 -39.98 11.63 -13.48
CA GLU A 252 -41.13 11.24 -12.67
C GLU A 252 -40.74 10.99 -11.21
N ILE A 253 -39.66 10.22 -10.97
CA ILE A 253 -39.16 9.93 -9.63
C ILE A 253 -38.78 11.22 -8.90
N LEU A 254 -38.00 12.09 -9.54
CA LEU A 254 -37.58 13.37 -8.97
C LEU A 254 -38.76 14.27 -8.62
N ASP A 255 -39.63 14.52 -9.60
CA ASP A 255 -40.67 15.53 -9.48
C ASP A 255 -41.86 15.05 -8.64
N GLN A 256 -42.34 13.83 -8.87
CA GLN A 256 -43.57 13.34 -8.21
C GLN A 256 -43.32 12.69 -6.86
N LYS A 257 -42.11 12.18 -6.60
CA LYS A 257 -41.80 11.45 -5.37
C LYS A 257 -40.82 12.22 -4.49
N VAL A 258 -39.64 12.53 -5.01
CA VAL A 258 -38.54 13.08 -4.19
C VAL A 258 -38.81 14.51 -3.74
N PHE A 259 -39.06 15.44 -4.66
CA PHE A 259 -39.35 16.82 -4.29
C PHE A 259 -40.66 16.96 -3.53
N HIS A 260 -41.69 16.19 -3.91
CA HIS A 260 -42.95 16.16 -3.18
C HIS A 260 -42.77 15.68 -1.73
N PHE A 261 -41.96 14.66 -1.50
CA PHE A 261 -41.64 14.18 -0.16
C PHE A 261 -40.85 15.21 0.64
N ILE A 262 -39.84 15.84 0.05
CA ILE A 262 -39.07 16.93 0.67
C ILE A 262 -40.01 18.07 1.07
N ASP A 263 -40.90 18.49 0.17
CA ASP A 263 -41.81 19.60 0.45
C ASP A 263 -42.74 19.28 1.62
N ARG A 264 -43.30 18.06 1.67
CA ARG A 264 -44.08 17.59 2.83
C ARG A 264 -43.25 17.50 4.11
N LEU A 265 -41.97 17.12 4.01
CA LEU A 265 -41.06 17.03 5.15
C LEU A 265 -40.80 18.41 5.76
N LEU A 266 -40.52 19.40 4.91
CA LEU A 266 -40.30 20.79 5.34
C LEU A 266 -41.59 21.45 5.87
N GLU A 267 -42.75 20.96 5.45
CA GLU A 267 -44.05 21.37 6.00
C GLU A 267 -44.42 20.67 7.31
N GLY A 268 -43.64 19.66 7.75
CA GLY A 268 -43.92 18.87 8.95
C GLY A 268 -45.06 17.86 8.78
N ASN A 269 -45.48 17.58 7.54
CA ASN A 269 -46.63 16.74 7.19
C ASN A 269 -46.24 15.28 6.87
N VAL A 270 -45.12 14.80 7.40
CA VAL A 270 -44.60 13.43 7.17
C VAL A 270 -44.83 12.58 8.41
N SER A 271 -45.38 11.38 8.20
CA SER A 271 -45.60 10.41 9.29
C SER A 271 -44.30 9.70 9.70
N LEU A 272 -44.25 9.16 10.93
CA LEU A 272 -43.09 8.39 11.40
C LEU A 272 -42.83 7.15 10.53
N GLN A 273 -43.88 6.49 10.04
CA GLN A 273 -43.77 5.37 9.10
C GLN A 273 -43.06 5.78 7.81
N GLN A 274 -43.42 6.94 7.25
CA GLN A 274 -42.75 7.52 6.08
C GLN A 274 -41.31 7.96 6.39
N MET A 275 -41.01 8.35 7.63
CA MET A 275 -39.65 8.67 8.05
C MET A 275 -38.80 7.42 8.30
N THR A 276 -39.38 6.27 8.66
CA THR A 276 -38.67 5.01 8.98
C THR A 276 -37.68 4.61 7.88
N GLU A 277 -38.06 4.90 6.65
CA GLU A 277 -37.27 4.75 5.43
C GLU A 277 -35.99 5.60 5.40
N LEU A 278 -36.01 6.78 6.04
CA LEU A 278 -34.86 7.65 6.23
C LEU A 278 -33.87 7.15 7.29
N LYS A 279 -34.17 6.08 8.06
CA LYS A 279 -33.21 5.53 9.05
C LYS A 279 -31.86 5.26 8.39
N ASN A 280 -31.88 4.69 7.18
CA ASN A 280 -30.66 4.37 6.43
C ASN A 280 -29.88 5.61 5.99
N VAL A 281 -30.56 6.73 5.76
CA VAL A 281 -29.95 8.00 5.36
C VAL A 281 -29.13 8.58 6.52
N PHE A 282 -29.70 8.57 7.72
CA PHE A 282 -29.03 9.08 8.92
C PHE A 282 -27.98 8.11 9.50
N ARG A 283 -28.22 6.79 9.41
CA ARG A 283 -27.37 5.77 10.06
C ARG A 283 -25.92 5.73 9.56
N ASN A 284 -25.66 6.18 8.34
CA ASN A 284 -24.35 6.04 7.69
C ASN A 284 -23.66 7.35 7.35
N LYS A 285 -24.29 8.50 7.61
CA LYS A 285 -23.78 9.79 7.17
C LYS A 285 -23.69 10.75 8.32
N ASN A 286 -22.62 11.52 8.33
CA ASN A 286 -22.49 12.67 9.20
C ASN A 286 -23.34 13.84 8.65
N ILE A 287 -24.60 13.89 9.06
CA ILE A 287 -25.56 14.89 8.58
C ILE A 287 -25.64 16.04 9.58
N SER A 288 -25.16 17.23 9.18
CA SER A 288 -25.50 18.50 9.84
C SER A 288 -26.94 18.87 9.46
N VAL A 289 -27.90 18.43 10.29
CA VAL A 289 -29.34 18.61 10.03
C VAL A 289 -29.68 20.09 9.76
N GLN A 290 -29.05 21.02 10.48
CA GLN A 290 -29.33 22.44 10.32
C GLN A 290 -28.93 22.97 8.94
N GLU A 291 -27.74 22.61 8.44
CA GLU A 291 -27.27 23.02 7.12
C GLU A 291 -28.10 22.39 6.00
N GLU A 292 -28.43 21.11 6.15
CA GLU A 292 -29.22 20.35 5.19
C GLU A 292 -30.65 20.89 5.07
N VAL A 293 -31.30 21.15 6.20
CA VAL A 293 -32.64 21.74 6.23
C VAL A 293 -32.62 23.13 5.62
N LYS A 294 -31.62 23.98 5.94
CA LYS A 294 -31.45 25.29 5.28
C LYS A 294 -31.31 25.15 3.76
N LYS A 295 -30.45 24.23 3.27
CA LYS A 295 -30.29 23.95 1.84
C LYS A 295 -31.59 23.51 1.18
N LEU A 296 -32.37 22.63 1.83
CA LEU A 296 -33.66 22.15 1.33
C LEU A 296 -34.73 23.25 1.33
N PHE A 297 -34.75 24.13 2.33
CA PHE A 297 -35.67 25.27 2.38
C PHE A 297 -35.37 26.31 1.28
N ILE A 298 -34.10 26.66 1.07
CA ILE A 298 -33.69 27.52 -0.06
C ILE A 298 -34.02 26.82 -1.39
N ASN A 299 -33.82 25.51 -1.48
CA ASN A 299 -34.23 24.75 -2.66
C ASN A 299 -35.74 24.82 -2.95
N GLN A 300 -36.57 24.72 -1.90
CA GLN A 300 -38.02 24.83 -2.03
C GLN A 300 -38.45 26.24 -2.48
N SER A 301 -37.83 27.30 -1.97
CA SER A 301 -38.16 28.67 -2.35
C SER A 301 -37.84 28.97 -3.82
N VAL A 302 -36.73 28.42 -4.34
CA VAL A 302 -36.37 28.48 -5.77
C VAL A 302 -37.45 27.87 -6.66
N GLY A 303 -38.11 26.79 -6.22
CA GLY A 303 -39.24 26.18 -6.93
C GLY A 303 -40.53 27.00 -6.87
N LYS A 304 -40.75 27.71 -5.76
CA LYS A 304 -41.94 28.55 -5.52
C LYS A 304 -41.78 30.00 -5.99
N ASN A 305 -40.61 30.39 -6.53
CA ASN A 305 -40.23 31.77 -6.87
C ASN A 305 -40.40 32.76 -5.69
N ILE A 306 -40.20 32.28 -4.46
CA ILE A 306 -40.25 33.10 -3.24
C ILE A 306 -38.89 33.77 -3.06
N SER A 307 -38.87 35.04 -2.64
CA SER A 307 -37.62 35.78 -2.45
C SER A 307 -36.85 35.25 -1.23
N ILE A 308 -35.52 35.21 -1.30
CA ILE A 308 -34.67 34.77 -0.17
C ILE A 308 -34.89 35.66 1.06
N GLN A 309 -35.19 36.95 0.86
CA GLN A 309 -35.48 37.92 1.93
C GLN A 309 -36.75 37.57 2.74
N GLU A 310 -37.75 36.92 2.14
CA GLU A 310 -38.94 36.45 2.87
C GLU A 310 -38.62 35.23 3.76
N LEU A 311 -37.58 34.47 3.40
CA LEU A 311 -37.12 33.31 4.16
C LEU A 311 -36.33 33.69 5.42
N GLU A 312 -35.60 34.80 5.36
CA GLU A 312 -34.83 35.40 6.48
C GLU A 312 -35.73 36.16 7.48
N THR A 313 -37.05 36.12 7.30
CA THR A 313 -37.99 36.69 8.28
C THR A 313 -38.09 35.80 9.52
N ALA A 314 -38.41 36.39 10.68
CA ALA A 314 -38.56 35.69 11.96
C ALA A 314 -39.57 34.51 11.93
N THR A 315 -40.48 34.48 10.95
CA THR A 315 -41.41 33.37 10.70
C THR A 315 -40.80 32.21 9.91
N GLY A 316 -39.82 32.47 9.04
CA GLY A 316 -39.06 31.46 8.30
C GLY A 316 -38.11 30.72 9.21
N ASP A 317 -37.36 31.44 10.05
CA ASP A 317 -36.42 30.85 11.02
C ASP A 317 -37.12 29.90 12.00
N LYS A 318 -38.30 30.26 12.51
CA LYS A 318 -39.09 29.39 13.39
C LYS A 318 -39.50 28.08 12.73
N LYS A 319 -39.83 28.09 11.43
CA LYS A 319 -40.17 26.86 10.69
C LYS A 319 -38.94 26.00 10.44
N ILE A 320 -37.81 26.63 10.09
CA ILE A 320 -36.52 25.97 9.93
C ILE A 320 -36.13 25.27 11.25
N GLU A 321 -36.19 25.98 12.37
CA GLU A 321 -35.91 25.43 13.70
C GLU A 321 -36.81 24.25 14.06
N GLN A 322 -38.12 24.35 13.82
CA GLN A 322 -39.06 23.24 14.08
C GLN A 322 -38.71 21.98 13.29
N VAL A 323 -38.39 22.13 11.99
CA VAL A 323 -38.02 20.99 11.14
C VAL A 323 -36.63 20.45 11.52
N CYS A 324 -35.70 21.32 11.91
CA CYS A 324 -34.39 20.91 12.43
C CYS A 324 -34.55 20.07 13.69
N ASP A 325 -35.35 20.52 14.64
CA ASP A 325 -35.60 19.81 15.90
C ASP A 325 -36.26 18.45 15.68
N MET A 326 -37.21 18.39 14.74
CA MET A 326 -37.86 17.15 14.32
C MET A 326 -36.85 16.16 13.72
N LEU A 327 -36.03 16.60 12.76
CA LEU A 327 -35.05 15.75 12.07
C LEU A 327 -33.87 15.36 12.95
N GLN A 328 -33.43 16.23 13.87
CA GLN A 328 -32.42 15.90 14.87
C GLN A 328 -32.93 14.82 15.84
N GLY A 329 -34.15 14.99 16.37
CA GLY A 329 -34.78 13.96 17.20
C GLY A 329 -34.85 12.61 16.47
N TYR A 330 -35.20 12.65 15.18
CA TYR A 330 -35.22 11.46 14.34
C TYR A 330 -33.83 10.86 14.06
N GLN A 331 -32.79 11.69 13.89
CA GLN A 331 -31.41 11.24 13.73
C GLN A 331 -30.97 10.42 14.95
N TYR A 332 -31.26 10.87 16.16
CA TYR A 332 -30.97 10.10 17.39
C TYR A 332 -31.75 8.79 17.43
N TYR A 333 -33.07 8.85 17.14
CA TYR A 333 -33.91 7.65 17.07
C TYR A 333 -33.39 6.62 16.06
N SER A 334 -32.87 7.05 14.91
CA SER A 334 -32.30 6.14 13.91
C SER A 334 -31.05 5.39 14.40
N HIS A 335 -30.35 5.92 15.41
CA HIS A 335 -29.17 5.31 16.03
C HIS A 335 -29.49 4.54 17.32
N ILE A 336 -30.75 4.50 17.75
CA ILE A 336 -31.13 3.93 19.05
C ILE A 336 -30.65 2.49 19.23
N ASN A 337 -30.75 1.66 18.18
CA ASN A 337 -30.29 0.28 18.20
C ASN A 337 -28.78 0.20 18.42
N VAL A 338 -28.01 1.05 17.72
CA VAL A 338 -26.54 1.07 17.84
C VAL A 338 -26.12 1.54 19.23
N ILE A 339 -26.83 2.52 19.81
CA ILE A 339 -26.60 3.00 21.17
C ILE A 339 -26.91 1.91 22.20
N ILE A 340 -28.06 1.24 22.07
CA ILE A 340 -28.45 0.14 22.95
C ILE A 340 -27.43 -1.01 22.85
N ASP A 341 -27.02 -1.35 21.63
CA ASP A 341 -26.02 -2.39 21.38
C ASP A 341 -24.67 -2.00 21.96
N CYS A 342 -24.24 -0.74 21.84
CA CYS A 342 -23.02 -0.21 22.45
C CYS A 342 -22.99 -0.45 23.96
N ILE A 343 -24.04 -0.01 24.67
CA ILE A 343 -24.13 -0.13 26.12
C ILE A 343 -24.10 -1.60 26.55
N LYS A 344 -24.85 -2.46 25.86
CA LYS A 344 -24.91 -3.90 26.17
C LYS A 344 -23.61 -4.62 25.87
N LYS A 345 -23.00 -4.34 24.70
CA LYS A 345 -21.84 -5.06 24.17
C LYS A 345 -20.58 -4.73 24.95
N PHE A 346 -20.47 -3.51 25.45
CA PHE A 346 -19.34 -3.08 26.27
C PHE A 346 -19.64 -3.08 27.76
N ASP A 347 -20.84 -3.44 28.20
CA ASP A 347 -21.24 -3.43 29.61
C ASP A 347 -20.94 -2.08 30.29
N ILE A 348 -21.32 -0.98 29.61
CA ILE A 348 -21.04 0.40 30.08
C ILE A 348 -21.86 0.70 31.33
N ILE A 349 -23.11 0.24 31.36
CA ILE A 349 -24.03 0.37 32.49
C ILE A 349 -24.26 -1.03 33.06
N PRO A 350 -23.82 -1.32 34.30
CA PRO A 350 -23.97 -2.64 34.90
C PRO A 350 -25.42 -3.11 34.93
N LYS A 351 -25.67 -4.37 34.55
CA LYS A 351 -27.02 -4.98 34.48
C LYS A 351 -27.82 -4.92 35.78
N GLU A 352 -27.14 -4.82 36.91
CA GLU A 352 -27.71 -4.77 38.25
C GLU A 352 -28.36 -3.41 38.57
N ARG A 353 -28.07 -2.37 37.76
CA ARG A 353 -28.56 -1.01 37.98
C ARG A 353 -29.71 -0.70 37.04
N HIS A 354 -30.89 -0.54 37.60
CA HIS A 354 -32.06 -0.05 36.85
C HIS A 354 -31.83 1.41 36.43
N CYS A 355 -31.79 1.66 35.12
CA CYS A 355 -31.79 3.00 34.54
C CYS A 355 -33.11 3.23 33.81
N ASP A 356 -34.00 4.01 34.40
CA ASP A 356 -35.36 4.27 33.87
C ASP A 356 -35.33 4.81 32.43
N MET A 357 -34.35 5.66 32.12
CA MET A 357 -34.18 6.24 30.79
C MET A 357 -33.72 5.22 29.74
N PHE A 358 -32.87 4.27 30.13
CA PHE A 358 -32.43 3.20 29.24
C PHE A 358 -33.59 2.23 28.92
N GLU A 359 -34.45 1.95 29.90
CA GLU A 359 -35.68 1.18 29.68
C GLU A 359 -36.70 1.93 28.83
N GLN A 360 -36.84 3.25 29.01
CA GLN A 360 -37.65 4.09 28.11
C GLN A 360 -37.13 4.06 26.66
N LEU A 361 -35.81 4.10 26.44
CA LEU A 361 -35.22 3.95 25.11
C LEU A 361 -35.53 2.55 24.51
N LYS A 362 -35.42 1.48 25.29
CA LYS A 362 -35.82 0.13 24.83
C LYS A 362 -37.30 0.06 24.46
N GLN A 363 -38.17 0.71 25.23
CA GLN A 363 -39.62 0.75 24.93
C GLN A 363 -39.90 1.53 23.65
N LEU A 364 -39.22 2.66 23.42
CA LEU A 364 -39.31 3.45 22.19
C LEU A 364 -38.80 2.71 20.95
N ASN A 365 -37.83 1.80 21.11
CA ASN A 365 -37.35 0.94 20.02
C ASN A 365 -38.44 -0.03 19.52
N ASN A 366 -39.30 -0.50 20.43
CA ASN A 366 -40.28 -1.55 20.15
C ASN A 366 -41.65 -1.00 19.72
N ASN A 367 -41.85 0.32 19.77
CA ASN A 367 -43.14 0.94 19.49
C ASN A 367 -43.12 1.77 18.21
N GLU A 368 -43.51 1.16 17.09
CA GLU A 368 -43.63 1.84 15.78
C GLU A 368 -44.75 2.89 15.73
N SER A 369 -45.63 2.95 16.75
CA SER A 369 -46.75 3.89 16.83
C SER A 369 -46.44 5.20 17.57
N CYS A 370 -45.21 5.40 18.06
CA CYS A 370 -44.82 6.64 18.73
C CYS A 370 -44.92 7.86 17.79
N THR A 371 -45.31 9.00 18.33
CA THR A 371 -45.29 10.27 17.59
C THR A 371 -43.89 10.86 17.57
N ILE A 372 -43.56 11.62 16.51
CA ILE A 372 -42.25 12.31 16.41
C ILE A 372 -42.05 13.30 17.57
N LYS A 373 -43.13 13.87 18.11
CA LYS A 373 -43.08 14.75 19.29
C LYS A 373 -42.68 14.00 20.56
N GLU A 374 -43.16 12.78 20.76
CA GLU A 374 -42.75 11.93 21.89
C GLU A 374 -41.29 11.51 21.76
N ILE A 375 -40.84 11.22 20.53
CA ILE A 375 -39.42 10.96 20.21
C ILE A 375 -38.58 12.21 20.53
N SER A 376 -38.85 13.37 19.93
CA SER A 376 -38.08 14.59 20.16
C SER A 376 -38.00 15.00 21.64
N ASN A 377 -39.06 14.76 22.43
CA ASN A 377 -39.05 15.01 23.86
C ASN A 377 -38.16 14.01 24.63
N ALA A 378 -38.21 12.72 24.29
CA ALA A 378 -37.36 11.69 24.90
C ALA A 378 -35.86 11.89 24.58
N TYR A 379 -35.54 12.45 23.41
CA TYR A 379 -34.18 12.70 22.95
C TYR A 379 -33.65 14.11 23.27
N LYS A 380 -34.36 14.88 24.10
CA LYS A 380 -33.91 16.22 24.49
C LYS A 380 -32.53 16.18 25.18
N LEU A 381 -32.31 15.20 26.05
CA LEU A 381 -31.02 15.00 26.73
C LEU A 381 -29.89 14.69 25.73
N PHE A 382 -30.16 13.88 24.71
CA PHE A 382 -29.22 13.61 23.63
C PHE A 382 -28.85 14.88 22.86
N LYS A 383 -29.85 15.72 22.55
CA LYS A 383 -29.63 16.99 21.86
C LYS A 383 -28.71 17.93 22.64
N GLU A 384 -28.83 17.93 23.97
CA GLU A 384 -28.04 18.81 24.85
C GLU A 384 -26.60 18.32 25.03
N LYS A 385 -26.37 17.00 25.11
CA LYS A 385 -25.08 16.42 25.51
C LYS A 385 -24.31 15.72 24.37
N CYS A 386 -24.99 15.25 23.33
CA CYS A 386 -24.36 14.52 22.22
C CYS A 386 -24.36 15.32 20.93
N LYS A 387 -23.19 15.45 20.32
CA LYS A 387 -23.05 15.96 18.96
C LYS A 387 -23.19 14.81 17.97
N HIS A 388 -23.46 15.14 16.70
CA HIS A 388 -23.52 14.16 15.62
C HIS A 388 -22.24 13.29 15.52
N GLN A 389 -21.07 13.87 15.83
CA GLN A 389 -19.77 13.17 15.79
C GLN A 389 -19.75 12.03 16.80
N HIS A 390 -20.40 12.21 17.96
CA HIS A 390 -20.48 11.19 18.99
C HIS A 390 -21.30 9.99 18.53
N LEU A 391 -22.36 10.20 17.72
CA LEU A 391 -23.15 9.10 17.15
C LEU A 391 -22.31 8.25 16.17
N GLN A 392 -21.50 8.89 15.34
CA GLN A 392 -20.59 8.17 14.43
C GLN A 392 -19.49 7.45 15.19
N LEU A 393 -18.96 8.04 16.26
CA LEU A 393 -18.01 7.39 17.17
C LEU A 393 -18.63 6.14 17.82
N ILE A 394 -19.81 6.26 18.42
CA ILE A 394 -20.54 5.11 19.01
C ILE A 394 -20.65 3.97 18.00
N LYS A 395 -21.04 4.30 16.76
CA LYS A 395 -21.16 3.31 15.69
C LYS A 395 -19.81 2.67 15.31
N ALA A 396 -18.79 3.48 15.02
CA ALA A 396 -17.47 2.99 14.64
C ALA A 396 -16.88 2.07 15.72
N THR A 397 -17.08 2.43 16.98
CA THR A 397 -16.66 1.63 18.14
C THR A 397 -17.44 0.32 18.23
N VAL A 398 -18.76 0.32 18.02
CA VAL A 398 -19.58 -0.92 18.01
C VAL A 398 -19.17 -1.86 16.88
N GLU A 399 -18.89 -1.32 15.69
CA GLU A 399 -18.37 -2.07 14.53
C GLU A 399 -16.99 -2.66 14.82
N CYS A 400 -16.10 -1.87 15.43
CA CYS A 400 -14.75 -2.28 15.81
C CYS A 400 -14.66 -2.78 17.26
N SER A 401 -15.66 -3.55 17.71
CA SER A 401 -15.81 -3.87 19.14
C SER A 401 -14.62 -4.60 19.77
N ILE A 402 -13.86 -5.35 18.96
CA ILE A 402 -12.68 -6.07 19.43
C ILE A 402 -11.62 -5.10 19.99
N VAL A 403 -11.55 -3.88 19.48
CA VAL A 403 -10.63 -2.84 19.95
C VAL A 403 -10.96 -2.49 21.41
N VAL A 404 -12.21 -2.14 21.71
CA VAL A 404 -12.64 -1.82 23.08
C VAL A 404 -12.50 -3.03 24.01
N GLN A 405 -12.84 -4.22 23.52
CA GLN A 405 -12.67 -5.46 24.29
C GLN A 405 -11.21 -5.69 24.67
N LYS A 406 -10.27 -5.49 23.74
CA LYS A 406 -8.83 -5.56 24.03
C LYS A 406 -8.37 -4.47 24.99
N MET A 407 -8.87 -3.24 24.84
CA MET A 407 -8.55 -2.16 25.79
C MET A 407 -9.03 -2.46 27.21
N LYS A 408 -10.19 -3.11 27.37
CA LYS A 408 -10.68 -3.64 28.66
C LYS A 408 -9.83 -4.80 29.17
N GLU A 409 -9.51 -5.77 28.31
CA GLU A 409 -8.69 -6.94 28.65
C GLU A 409 -7.29 -6.56 29.16
N PHE A 410 -6.68 -5.54 28.55
CA PHE A 410 -5.38 -5.00 28.96
C PHE A 410 -5.47 -3.89 30.02
N ASP A 411 -6.67 -3.57 30.50
CA ASP A 411 -6.94 -2.56 31.53
C ASP A 411 -6.28 -1.19 31.25
N LEU A 412 -6.33 -0.70 30.00
CA LEU A 412 -5.52 0.46 29.58
C LEU A 412 -5.89 1.80 30.26
N TYR A 413 -7.09 1.91 30.82
CA TYR A 413 -7.59 3.16 31.40
C TYR A 413 -7.54 3.21 32.93
N SER A 414 -7.11 2.13 33.61
CA SER A 414 -6.77 2.25 35.02
C SER A 414 -5.53 3.12 35.21
N LEU A 415 -5.31 3.62 36.42
CA LEU A 415 -4.10 4.42 36.72
C LEU A 415 -2.81 3.66 36.38
N HIS A 416 -2.80 2.33 36.58
CA HIS A 416 -1.67 1.49 36.22
C HIS A 416 -1.59 1.26 34.70
N GLY A 417 -2.71 0.97 34.06
CA GLY A 417 -2.81 0.82 32.61
C GLY A 417 -2.38 2.04 31.83
N GLN A 418 -2.81 3.24 32.25
CA GLN A 418 -2.42 4.49 31.60
C GLN A 418 -0.91 4.72 31.67
N ARG A 419 -0.28 4.42 32.82
CA ARG A 419 1.19 4.50 32.97
C ARG A 419 1.91 3.50 32.08
N ARG A 420 1.40 2.27 32.02
CA ARG A 420 1.96 1.21 31.15
C ARG A 420 1.80 1.56 29.67
N PHE A 421 0.63 2.04 29.26
CA PHE A 421 0.37 2.46 27.89
C PHE A 421 1.25 3.65 27.51
N GLN A 422 1.43 4.62 28.42
CA GLN A 422 2.32 5.76 28.23
C GLN A 422 3.78 5.32 28.02
N ALA A 423 4.28 4.40 28.85
CA ALA A 423 5.64 3.87 28.73
C ALA A 423 5.81 3.07 27.42
N LEU A 424 4.86 2.20 27.09
CA LEU A 424 4.83 1.46 25.82
C LEU A 424 4.81 2.42 24.64
N ARG A 425 3.97 3.45 24.67
CA ARG A 425 3.88 4.47 23.61
C ARG A 425 5.21 5.16 23.40
N ASP A 426 5.85 5.63 24.46
CA ASP A 426 7.12 6.36 24.36
C ASP A 426 8.25 5.43 23.85
N HIS A 427 8.24 4.16 24.29
CA HIS A 427 9.16 3.13 23.81
C HIS A 427 8.95 2.81 22.32
N LEU A 428 7.71 2.54 21.89
CA LEU A 428 7.38 2.24 20.50
C LEU A 428 7.60 3.45 19.58
N THR A 429 7.33 4.67 20.06
CA THR A 429 7.59 5.91 19.31
C THR A 429 9.07 6.03 19.00
N THR A 430 9.93 5.68 19.96
CA THR A 430 11.39 5.66 19.78
C THR A 430 11.81 4.53 18.84
N SER A 431 11.23 3.34 19.01
CA SER A 431 11.57 2.15 18.22
C SER A 431 11.11 2.24 16.75
N PHE A 432 10.02 2.96 16.47
CA PHE A 432 9.40 3.05 15.14
C PHE A 432 9.78 4.31 14.35
N GLN A 433 10.77 5.10 14.79
CA GLN A 433 11.18 6.33 14.10
C GLN A 433 11.52 6.12 12.61
N LEU A 434 11.99 4.92 12.23
CA LEU A 434 12.33 4.55 10.85
C LEU A 434 11.36 3.51 10.24
N GLN A 435 10.25 3.20 10.90
CA GLN A 435 9.28 2.19 10.47
C GLN A 435 7.93 2.85 10.14
N GLU A 436 7.80 3.42 8.95
CA GLU A 436 6.64 4.22 8.55
C GLU A 436 5.29 3.53 8.81
N LYS A 437 5.16 2.24 8.43
CA LYS A 437 3.94 1.46 8.66
C LYS A 437 3.62 1.28 10.15
N ASN A 438 4.60 0.92 10.98
CA ASN A 438 4.38 0.69 12.41
C ASN A 438 4.14 2.00 13.16
N ASN A 439 4.79 3.09 12.74
CA ASN A 439 4.54 4.43 13.26
C ASN A 439 3.10 4.89 12.93
N MET A 440 2.60 4.60 11.72
CA MET A 440 1.21 4.88 11.35
C MET A 440 0.21 4.10 12.23
N ILE A 441 0.46 2.81 12.50
CA ILE A 441 -0.38 1.98 13.37
C ILE A 441 -0.31 2.50 14.82
N LEU A 442 0.87 2.86 15.33
CA LEU A 442 1.04 3.44 16.66
C LEU A 442 0.30 4.77 16.81
N ASN A 443 0.43 5.68 15.85
CA ASN A 443 -0.31 6.94 15.85
C ASN A 443 -1.82 6.69 15.85
N SER A 444 -2.27 5.70 15.06
CA SER A 444 -3.68 5.30 15.06
C SER A 444 -4.12 4.73 16.42
N LEU A 445 -3.26 3.95 17.10
CA LEU A 445 -3.51 3.44 18.45
C LEU A 445 -3.62 4.57 19.48
N ILE A 446 -2.75 5.59 19.41
CA ILE A 446 -2.79 6.75 20.31
C ILE A 446 -4.11 7.51 20.15
N VAL A 447 -4.53 7.79 18.91
CA VAL A 447 -5.80 8.47 18.65
C VAL A 447 -6.97 7.61 19.12
N THR A 448 -6.98 6.33 18.77
CA THR A 448 -8.01 5.36 19.18
C THR A 448 -8.12 5.27 20.71
N HIS A 449 -7.00 5.27 21.44
CA HIS A 449 -7.00 5.30 22.90
C HIS A 449 -7.67 6.56 23.46
N SER A 450 -7.51 7.73 22.83
CA SER A 450 -8.26 8.91 23.29
C SER A 450 -9.76 8.84 22.97
N LEU A 451 -10.13 8.17 21.87
CA LEU A 451 -11.53 8.10 21.42
C LEU A 451 -12.35 7.03 22.15
N CYS A 452 -11.71 5.95 22.59
CA CYS A 452 -12.40 4.80 23.18
C CYS A 452 -12.65 4.89 24.69
N GLU A 453 -12.12 5.91 25.38
CA GLU A 453 -12.22 6.06 26.84
C GLU A 453 -13.66 5.96 27.39
N PRO A 454 -14.67 6.65 26.83
CA PRO A 454 -16.04 6.60 27.37
C PRO A 454 -16.73 5.23 27.22
N PHE A 455 -16.19 4.35 26.39
CA PHE A 455 -16.73 3.02 26.13
C PHE A 455 -16.05 1.94 26.99
N VAL A 456 -14.90 2.28 27.58
CA VAL A 456 -14.17 1.39 28.47
C VAL A 456 -14.60 1.62 29.92
N SER A 457 -14.73 2.88 30.32
CA SER A 457 -15.15 3.28 31.66
C SER A 457 -16.60 2.88 31.96
N GLU A 458 -16.83 2.36 33.16
CA GLU A 458 -18.19 2.11 33.67
C GLU A 458 -18.89 3.44 33.98
N ALA A 459 -20.19 3.52 33.67
CA ALA A 459 -21.05 4.63 34.02
C ALA A 459 -22.17 4.12 34.95
N ASN A 460 -22.48 4.88 36.00
CA ASN A 460 -23.52 4.53 36.96
C ASN A 460 -24.91 4.76 36.38
N THR A 461 -25.06 5.73 35.49
CA THR A 461 -26.30 6.05 34.78
C THR A 461 -26.05 6.31 33.29
N PHE A 462 -27.11 6.28 32.50
CA PHE A 462 -27.04 6.67 31.10
C PHE A 462 -26.68 8.15 30.90
N GLU A 463 -27.13 9.02 31.80
CA GLU A 463 -26.75 10.44 31.80
C GLU A 463 -25.25 10.64 31.98
N GLU A 464 -24.64 9.87 32.88
CA GLU A 464 -23.19 9.91 33.13
C GLU A 464 -22.39 9.41 31.91
N PHE A 465 -22.85 8.37 31.22
CA PHE A 465 -22.25 7.97 29.94
C PHE A 465 -22.30 9.09 28.90
N LEU A 466 -23.42 9.80 28.79
CA LEU A 466 -23.55 10.95 27.89
C LEU A 466 -22.65 12.11 28.33
N ASP A 467 -22.44 12.31 29.63
CA ASP A 467 -21.50 13.30 30.15
C ASP A 467 -20.05 12.95 29.80
N HIS A 468 -19.65 11.68 29.90
CA HIS A 468 -18.34 11.23 29.46
C HIS A 468 -18.12 11.49 27.95
N LEU A 469 -19.12 11.21 27.11
CA LEU A 469 -19.07 11.56 25.68
C LEU A 469 -19.02 13.07 25.45
N ALA A 470 -19.77 13.86 26.21
CA ALA A 470 -19.82 15.32 26.06
C ALA A 470 -18.51 16.02 26.44
N GLN A 471 -17.76 15.43 27.39
CA GLN A 471 -16.48 15.94 27.87
C GLN A 471 -15.31 15.63 26.93
N MET A 472 -15.51 14.79 25.91
CA MET A 472 -14.47 14.49 24.94
C MET A 472 -14.03 15.75 24.18
N PRO A 473 -12.72 15.91 23.90
CA PRO A 473 -12.27 16.96 23.00
C PRO A 473 -12.89 16.75 21.61
N THR A 474 -13.18 17.84 20.91
CA THR A 474 -13.68 17.77 19.52
C THR A 474 -12.67 17.05 18.64
N PHE A 475 -13.12 16.03 17.92
CA PHE A 475 -12.30 15.23 17.01
C PHE A 475 -12.77 15.39 15.56
N GLU A 476 -11.86 15.11 14.62
CA GLU A 476 -12.16 15.15 13.18
C GLU A 476 -12.79 13.82 12.74
N GLU A 477 -13.64 13.83 11.71
CA GLU A 477 -14.31 12.60 11.25
C GLU A 477 -13.32 11.53 10.77
N ASN A 478 -12.22 11.96 10.13
CA ASN A 478 -11.11 11.09 9.74
C ASN A 478 -10.45 10.41 10.94
N SER A 479 -10.62 10.93 12.17
CA SER A 479 -10.09 10.29 13.36
C SER A 479 -10.77 8.95 13.65
N LEU A 480 -11.99 8.73 13.16
CA LEU A 480 -12.70 7.46 13.29
C LEU A 480 -12.05 6.34 12.47
N ASP A 481 -11.35 6.67 11.37
CA ASP A 481 -10.64 5.68 10.57
C ASP A 481 -9.43 5.09 11.32
N HIS A 482 -8.88 5.80 12.32
CA HIS A 482 -7.84 5.23 13.17
C HIS A 482 -8.34 4.02 13.97
N ILE A 483 -9.61 4.02 14.39
CA ILE A 483 -10.23 2.88 15.09
C ILE A 483 -10.26 1.66 14.15
N ARG A 484 -10.58 1.87 12.87
CA ARG A 484 -10.56 0.82 11.83
C ARG A 484 -9.15 0.31 11.56
N VAL A 485 -8.17 1.21 11.42
CA VAL A 485 -6.76 0.83 11.24
C VAL A 485 -6.26 -0.04 12.41
N VAL A 486 -6.60 0.32 13.65
CA VAL A 486 -6.27 -0.48 14.84
C VAL A 486 -6.99 -1.82 14.82
N ASN A 487 -8.27 -1.85 14.44
CA ASN A 487 -9.05 -3.07 14.30
C ASN A 487 -8.43 -4.04 13.26
N ASP A 488 -8.05 -3.54 12.09
CA ASP A 488 -7.46 -4.35 11.02
C ASP A 488 -6.06 -4.88 11.40
N ASN A 489 -5.37 -4.21 12.32
CA ASN A 489 -4.05 -4.58 12.83
C ASN A 489 -4.10 -5.07 14.29
N ILE A 490 -5.26 -5.54 14.76
CA ILE A 490 -5.49 -5.82 16.19
C ILE A 490 -4.56 -6.90 16.74
N GLN A 491 -4.10 -7.84 15.91
CA GLN A 491 -3.14 -8.87 16.31
C GLN A 491 -1.78 -8.27 16.69
N ILE A 492 -1.27 -7.35 15.86
CA ILE A 492 -0.01 -6.63 16.10
C ILE A 492 -0.15 -5.74 17.34
N VAL A 493 -1.27 -5.01 17.45
CA VAL A 493 -1.54 -4.17 18.61
C VAL A 493 -1.67 -5.01 19.88
N SER A 494 -2.36 -6.15 19.84
CA SER A 494 -2.47 -7.06 20.97
C SER A 494 -1.10 -7.60 21.39
N MET A 495 -0.22 -7.92 20.41
CA MET A 495 1.15 -8.30 20.70
C MET A 495 1.90 -7.19 21.45
N TRP A 496 1.82 -5.95 20.99
CA TRP A 496 2.44 -4.80 21.68
C TRP A 496 1.89 -4.58 23.09
N LEU A 497 0.57 -4.67 23.26
CA LEU A 497 -0.10 -4.51 24.56
C LEU A 497 0.14 -5.70 25.50
N SER A 498 0.45 -6.89 24.96
CA SER A 498 0.80 -8.09 25.72
C SER A 498 2.27 -8.19 26.09
N ALA A 499 3.15 -7.49 25.36
CA ALA A 499 4.57 -7.46 25.65
C ALA A 499 4.78 -6.81 27.03
N GLU A 500 5.38 -7.55 27.96
CA GLU A 500 6.09 -6.93 29.07
C GLU A 500 7.31 -6.20 28.48
N GLU A 501 7.69 -5.03 29.03
CA GLU A 501 8.79 -4.17 28.56
C GLU A 501 10.12 -4.92 28.30
N THR A 502 10.27 -6.13 28.85
CA THR A 502 11.41 -7.05 28.74
C THR A 502 11.36 -8.03 27.55
N THR A 503 10.18 -8.34 26.99
CA THR A 503 9.99 -9.54 26.14
C THR A 503 10.38 -9.38 24.67
N ILE A 504 10.30 -8.18 24.08
CA ILE A 504 10.67 -7.98 22.66
C ILE A 504 12.19 -8.11 22.48
N PHE A 505 12.97 -7.55 23.40
CA PHE A 505 14.44 -7.68 23.41
C PHE A 505 14.89 -9.09 23.80
N ASP A 506 14.23 -9.72 24.76
CA ASP A 506 14.53 -11.11 25.12
C ASP A 506 14.23 -12.07 23.95
N ASN A 507 13.19 -11.86 23.16
CA ASN A 507 12.90 -12.67 21.99
C ASN A 507 13.98 -12.55 20.90
N ALA A 508 14.47 -11.34 20.61
CA ALA A 508 15.58 -11.16 19.67
C ALA A 508 16.87 -11.84 20.18
N LEU A 509 17.19 -11.68 21.46
CA LEU A 509 18.38 -12.32 22.05
C LEU A 509 18.25 -13.85 22.13
N VAL A 510 17.03 -14.37 22.30
CA VAL A 510 16.71 -15.81 22.26
C VAL A 510 16.86 -16.35 20.84
N THR A 511 16.27 -15.70 19.83
CA THR A 511 16.43 -16.08 18.42
C THR A 511 17.89 -16.10 18.01
N MET A 512 18.67 -15.07 18.35
CA MET A 512 20.12 -15.04 18.12
C MET A 512 20.83 -16.27 18.73
N LYS A 513 20.48 -16.65 19.97
CA LYS A 513 21.05 -17.86 20.60
C LYS A 513 20.69 -19.12 19.82
N HIS A 514 19.46 -19.25 19.34
CA HIS A 514 19.04 -20.42 18.56
C HIS A 514 19.73 -20.48 17.18
N LEU A 515 19.97 -19.34 16.54
CA LEU A 515 20.76 -19.27 15.30
C LEU A 515 22.16 -19.85 15.48
N TYR A 516 22.86 -19.52 16.58
CA TYR A 516 24.17 -20.11 16.87
C TYR A 516 24.14 -21.58 17.29
N LYS A 517 22.97 -22.12 17.65
CA LYS A 517 22.79 -23.53 18.03
C LYS A 517 22.39 -24.42 16.86
N THR A 518 21.49 -23.94 16.00
CA THR A 518 20.81 -24.75 14.97
C THR A 518 20.62 -24.04 13.64
N GLY A 519 21.05 -22.78 13.53
CA GLY A 519 20.82 -21.95 12.35
C GLY A 519 21.46 -22.51 11.07
N VAL A 520 20.69 -22.56 9.99
CA VAL A 520 21.15 -22.90 8.65
C VAL A 520 20.70 -21.82 7.68
N VAL A 521 21.64 -21.24 6.95
CA VAL A 521 21.35 -20.27 5.89
C VAL A 521 21.02 -21.02 4.60
N HIS A 522 19.88 -20.73 4.01
CA HIS A 522 19.42 -21.25 2.73
C HIS A 522 19.44 -20.12 1.70
N ILE A 523 20.25 -20.28 0.64
CA ILE A 523 20.26 -19.38 -0.51
C ILE A 523 19.74 -20.17 -1.70
N ARG A 524 18.63 -19.72 -2.29
CA ARG A 524 18.02 -20.34 -3.48
C ARG A 524 18.13 -19.40 -4.66
N LEU A 525 18.91 -19.78 -5.67
CA LEU A 525 19.11 -18.97 -6.87
C LEU A 525 18.10 -19.38 -7.94
N ARG A 526 17.15 -18.51 -8.26
CA ARG A 526 16.07 -18.80 -9.21
C ARG A 526 15.82 -17.68 -10.22
N HIS A 527 16.69 -16.68 -10.27
CA HIS A 527 16.55 -15.52 -11.13
C HIS A 527 16.39 -15.89 -12.62
N LEU A 528 16.95 -17.02 -13.02
CA LEU A 528 16.79 -17.59 -14.36
C LEU A 528 15.33 -17.91 -14.73
N LEU A 529 14.45 -18.19 -13.77
CA LEU A 529 13.09 -18.71 -13.97
C LEU A 529 12.01 -17.69 -13.59
N ASP A 530 12.12 -17.06 -12.44
CA ASP A 530 11.08 -16.19 -11.86
C ASP A 530 11.60 -14.81 -11.45
N GLU A 531 12.84 -14.47 -11.86
CA GLU A 531 13.55 -13.24 -11.51
C GLU A 531 13.71 -13.02 -9.98
N LYS A 532 13.48 -14.05 -9.15
CA LYS A 532 13.52 -13.93 -7.68
C LYS A 532 14.46 -14.98 -7.07
N SER A 533 15.60 -14.53 -6.56
CA SER A 533 16.45 -15.35 -5.72
C SER A 533 16.13 -15.07 -4.25
N ASP A 534 16.08 -16.12 -3.43
CA ASP A 534 15.60 -16.07 -2.04
C ASP A 534 16.72 -16.33 -1.04
N LEU A 535 16.65 -15.66 0.11
CA LEU A 535 17.50 -15.87 1.27
C LEU A 535 16.62 -16.14 2.49
N GLU A 536 16.82 -17.31 3.11
CA GLU A 536 16.11 -17.77 4.30
C GLU A 536 17.11 -18.28 5.35
N ILE A 537 16.76 -18.19 6.62
CA ILE A 537 17.53 -18.83 7.70
C ILE A 537 16.60 -19.68 8.55
N ASP A 538 16.87 -20.99 8.57
CA ASP A 538 16.10 -21.95 9.34
C ASP A 538 16.77 -22.22 10.69
N TYR A 539 15.98 -22.34 11.76
CA TYR A 539 16.46 -22.72 13.09
C TYR A 539 15.39 -23.49 13.87
N SER A 540 15.79 -24.14 14.96
CA SER A 540 14.88 -24.88 15.83
C SER A 540 15.15 -24.62 17.32
N ASN A 541 14.10 -24.81 18.13
CA ASN A 541 14.13 -24.50 19.56
C ASN A 541 14.65 -25.64 20.45
N ASN A 542 14.92 -26.83 19.92
CA ASN A 542 15.26 -27.99 20.75
C ASN A 542 16.73 -28.00 21.20
N LYS A 543 16.94 -28.45 22.45
CA LYS A 543 18.24 -28.90 22.96
C LYS A 543 18.63 -30.15 22.18
N ASN A 544 19.84 -30.20 21.63
CA ASN A 544 20.41 -31.44 21.13
C ASN A 544 20.47 -32.44 22.30
N GLN A 545 19.52 -33.38 22.36
CA GLN A 545 19.63 -34.56 23.21
C GLN A 545 20.59 -35.52 22.53
N ASP A 546 21.89 -35.32 22.72
CA ASP A 546 22.89 -36.37 22.52
C ASP A 546 22.70 -37.43 23.62
N THR A 547 21.71 -38.31 23.44
CA THR A 547 21.48 -39.46 24.31
C THR A 547 21.30 -40.75 23.52
N THR A 548 22.17 -41.00 22.53
CA THR A 548 22.29 -42.36 21.94
C THR A 548 23.68 -42.62 21.35
N MET A 549 24.74 -42.53 22.18
CA MET A 549 26.02 -43.19 21.87
C MET A 549 26.65 -43.97 23.04
N ASN A 550 25.94 -44.14 24.16
CA ASN A 550 26.45 -44.90 25.33
C ASN A 550 25.66 -46.18 25.66
N ARG A 551 25.03 -46.83 24.66
CA ARG A 551 24.37 -48.13 24.88
C ARG A 551 24.60 -49.12 23.74
N ALA A 552 25.84 -49.19 23.25
CA ALA A 552 26.33 -50.31 22.44
C ALA A 552 27.85 -50.41 22.57
N ASN A 553 28.36 -50.57 23.80
CA ASN A 553 29.70 -51.08 24.06
C ASN A 553 29.83 -51.47 25.54
N SER A 554 29.14 -52.56 25.90
CA SER A 554 29.59 -53.44 26.98
C SER A 554 29.64 -54.83 26.37
N ASN A 555 30.87 -55.28 26.06
CA ASN A 555 31.31 -56.62 25.68
C ASN A 555 32.18 -56.58 24.42
N ARG A 556 33.43 -56.13 24.60
CA ARG A 556 34.64 -56.73 24.00
C ARG A 556 35.85 -55.94 24.49
N GLU A 557 36.34 -56.36 25.66
CA GLU A 557 37.76 -56.28 25.97
C GLU A 557 38.47 -57.26 25.03
N ASP A 558 39.44 -56.77 24.26
CA ASP A 558 40.82 -57.27 24.18
C ASP A 558 41.47 -56.90 22.84
N GLU A 559 42.71 -56.40 22.95
CA GLU A 559 43.76 -56.33 21.93
C GLU A 559 43.67 -55.21 20.86
N GLN A 560 44.29 -54.05 21.14
CA GLN A 560 45.62 -53.67 20.65
C GLN A 560 45.82 -52.14 20.64
N GLU A 561 46.80 -51.72 21.43
CA GLU A 561 47.42 -50.39 21.37
C GLU A 561 48.25 -50.21 20.09
N ALA A 562 48.50 -48.94 19.77
CA ALA A 562 49.49 -48.38 18.83
C ALA A 562 48.99 -48.06 17.40
N ASN A 563 48.60 -46.81 17.16
CA ASN A 563 49.52 -45.84 16.54
C ASN A 563 48.94 -44.41 16.50
N ASN A 564 49.82 -43.45 16.80
CA ASN A 564 49.62 -42.02 16.65
C ASN A 564 49.83 -41.58 15.19
N ASN A 565 49.23 -40.43 14.87
CA ASN A 565 49.46 -39.52 13.72
C ASN A 565 48.65 -39.79 12.44
N GLN A 566 47.59 -39.00 12.26
CA GLN A 566 46.97 -38.70 10.96
C GLN A 566 46.21 -37.36 11.14
N ASP A 567 46.89 -36.22 10.97
CA ASP A 567 46.91 -35.38 9.75
C ASP A 567 45.50 -35.04 9.24
N ASP A 568 45.03 -33.86 9.66
CA ASP A 568 43.78 -33.21 9.27
C ASP A 568 43.89 -32.66 7.83
N THR A 569 43.81 -33.52 6.83
CA THR A 569 43.53 -33.11 5.44
C THR A 569 42.42 -33.96 4.88
N ASP A 570 41.18 -33.47 4.95
CA ASP A 570 40.08 -33.90 4.10
C ASP A 570 39.35 -32.65 3.58
N GLU A 571 39.81 -32.18 2.41
CA GLU A 571 39.00 -31.43 1.45
C GLU A 571 38.24 -32.47 0.60
N GLU A 572 37.02 -32.82 1.00
CA GLU A 572 36.04 -33.42 0.10
C GLU A 572 34.68 -32.73 0.33
N TYR A 573 34.28 -31.96 -0.68
CA TYR A 573 32.93 -31.42 -0.81
C TYR A 573 32.04 -32.55 -1.37
N ASP A 574 31.53 -33.40 -0.49
CA ASP A 574 30.45 -34.32 -0.85
C ASP A 574 29.13 -33.52 -0.96
N ASP A 575 28.69 -33.34 -2.21
CA ASP A 575 27.39 -32.81 -2.64
C ASP A 575 26.32 -33.95 -2.69
N ASP A 576 26.54 -35.09 -2.03
CA ASP A 576 25.62 -36.24 -2.00
C ASP A 576 25.15 -36.54 -0.55
N ASP A 577 24.11 -35.85 -0.08
CA ASP A 577 23.33 -36.33 1.09
C ASP A 577 21.86 -35.90 1.02
N ASP A 578 21.15 -36.38 -0.01
CA ASP A 578 19.69 -36.23 -0.16
C ASP A 578 18.90 -37.23 0.71
N ASN A 579 19.53 -37.91 1.69
CA ASN A 579 18.88 -38.94 2.52
C ASN A 579 18.75 -38.61 4.02
N GLU A 580 19.05 -37.39 4.48
CA GLU A 580 18.86 -36.99 5.90
C GLU A 580 17.44 -36.47 6.24
N GLU A 581 16.43 -36.57 5.36
CA GLU A 581 15.10 -36.01 5.61
C GLU A 581 14.21 -36.79 6.62
N GLU A 582 14.60 -37.98 7.09
CA GLU A 582 13.73 -38.79 7.96
C GLU A 582 13.94 -38.69 9.48
N PHE A 583 14.91 -37.91 9.97
CA PHE A 583 15.24 -37.87 11.41
C PHE A 583 14.69 -36.68 12.23
N PHE A 584 13.86 -35.80 11.65
CA PHE A 584 13.34 -34.59 12.32
C PHE A 584 11.81 -34.53 12.46
N LYS A 585 11.12 -35.65 12.69
CA LYS A 585 9.64 -35.70 12.66
C LYS A 585 8.88 -34.96 13.77
N ASP A 586 9.54 -34.44 14.83
CA ASP A 586 8.86 -33.71 15.93
C ASP A 586 9.42 -32.30 16.23
N ASN A 587 10.26 -31.71 15.37
CA ASN A 587 10.87 -30.41 15.65
C ASN A 587 10.10 -29.25 14.99
N VAL A 588 9.65 -28.27 15.80
CA VAL A 588 9.14 -26.99 15.30
C VAL A 588 10.30 -26.23 14.65
N LYS A 589 10.27 -26.14 13.32
CA LYS A 589 11.22 -25.42 12.48
C LYS A 589 10.72 -23.99 12.28
N TYR A 590 11.57 -23.02 12.55
CA TYR A 590 11.31 -21.59 12.31
C TYR A 590 12.15 -21.13 11.13
N THR A 591 11.56 -20.33 10.26
CA THR A 591 12.22 -19.76 9.08
C THR A 591 12.19 -18.24 9.16
N LEU A 592 13.36 -17.61 9.09
CA LEU A 592 13.49 -16.17 8.93
C LEU A 592 13.62 -15.86 7.44
N THR A 593 12.64 -15.18 6.87
CA THR A 593 12.73 -14.64 5.51
C THR A 593 13.71 -13.48 5.45
N LYS A 594 14.09 -13.01 4.26
CA LYS A 594 14.95 -11.82 4.11
C LYS A 594 14.43 -10.61 4.90
N THR A 595 13.11 -10.38 4.88
CA THR A 595 12.49 -9.29 5.63
C THR A 595 12.59 -9.50 7.15
N ASP A 596 12.42 -10.74 7.62
CA ASP A 596 12.56 -11.08 9.04
C ASP A 596 14.01 -11.00 9.51
N ILE A 597 14.98 -11.36 8.66
CA ILE A 597 16.42 -11.21 8.94
C ILE A 597 16.76 -9.72 9.11
N ASP A 598 16.24 -8.86 8.23
CA ASP A 598 16.47 -7.41 8.31
C ASP A 598 15.81 -6.80 9.55
N ASP A 599 14.61 -7.24 9.91
CA ASP A 599 13.95 -6.82 11.15
C ASP A 599 14.72 -7.29 12.39
N HIS A 600 15.14 -8.56 12.40
CA HIS A 600 15.93 -9.13 13.47
C HIS A 600 17.29 -8.43 13.65
N LYS A 601 17.97 -8.07 12.55
CA LYS A 601 19.21 -7.27 12.56
C LYS A 601 18.99 -5.89 13.17
N ARG A 602 17.84 -5.24 12.91
CA ARG A 602 17.47 -3.96 13.54
C ARG A 602 17.22 -4.13 15.03
N GLN A 603 16.43 -5.14 15.42
CA GLN A 603 16.17 -5.46 16.82
C GLN A 603 17.47 -5.71 17.61
N LEU A 604 18.42 -6.46 17.05
CA LEU A 604 19.75 -6.68 17.64
C LEU A 604 20.60 -5.40 17.70
N THR A 605 20.50 -4.52 16.70
CA THR A 605 21.22 -3.22 16.74
C THR A 605 20.72 -2.35 17.89
N PHE A 606 19.42 -2.36 18.19
CA PHE A 606 18.86 -1.67 19.36
C PHE A 606 19.27 -2.33 20.68
N CYS A 607 19.31 -3.67 20.76
CA CYS A 607 19.84 -4.39 21.92
C CYS A 607 21.27 -3.94 22.30
N GLN A 608 22.08 -3.51 21.33
CA GLN A 608 23.46 -3.08 21.56
C GLN A 608 23.57 -1.83 22.46
N VAL A 609 22.53 -1.00 22.50
CA VAL A 609 22.48 0.25 23.28
C VAL A 609 22.10 -0.01 24.75
N ASP A 610 21.26 -1.03 24.99
CA ASP A 610 20.62 -1.27 26.29
C ASP A 610 21.23 -2.45 27.08
N LEU A 611 22.17 -3.20 26.51
CA LEU A 611 22.86 -4.28 27.21
C LEU A 611 23.78 -3.74 28.31
N GLN A 612 23.48 -4.12 29.56
CA GLN A 612 24.30 -3.82 30.73
C GLN A 612 25.71 -4.41 30.61
N GLU A 613 26.71 -3.75 31.23
CA GLU A 613 28.13 -4.13 31.15
C GLU A 613 28.43 -5.56 31.65
N ASP A 614 27.53 -6.13 32.45
CA ASP A 614 27.64 -7.48 33.04
C ASP A 614 27.18 -8.61 32.11
N MET A 615 26.47 -8.32 31.01
CA MET A 615 26.01 -9.31 30.01
C MET A 615 27.02 -9.53 28.86
N ILE A 616 28.27 -9.83 29.23
CA ILE A 616 29.42 -9.94 28.31
C ILE A 616 29.22 -11.00 27.22
N ASP A 617 28.60 -12.13 27.53
CA ASP A 617 28.32 -13.22 26.58
C ASP A 617 27.34 -12.78 25.49
N LYS A 618 26.24 -12.13 25.89
CA LYS A 618 25.24 -11.60 24.95
C LYS A 618 25.85 -10.52 24.06
N LYS A 619 26.70 -9.66 24.61
CA LYS A 619 27.40 -8.61 23.84
C LYS A 619 28.30 -9.19 22.76
N ILE A 620 29.09 -10.23 23.09
CA ILE A 620 29.95 -10.91 22.11
C ILE A 620 29.12 -11.58 21.01
N LEU A 621 28.06 -12.30 21.38
CA LEU A 621 27.18 -12.97 20.42
C LEU A 621 26.51 -11.95 19.48
N LEU A 622 26.05 -10.82 20.03
CA LEU A 622 25.38 -9.76 19.28
C LEU A 622 26.32 -9.09 18.28
N ASP A 623 27.49 -8.63 18.74
CA ASP A 623 28.46 -7.94 17.87
C ASP A 623 28.90 -8.84 16.72
N GLU A 624 29.08 -10.13 16.98
CA GLU A 624 29.47 -11.09 15.95
C GLU A 624 28.29 -11.53 15.07
N GLN A 625 27.06 -11.59 15.60
CA GLN A 625 25.86 -11.90 14.80
C GLN A 625 25.60 -10.81 13.76
N LEU A 626 25.72 -9.54 14.15
CA LEU A 626 25.55 -8.40 13.22
C LEU A 626 26.59 -8.43 12.10
N LYS A 627 27.84 -8.77 12.42
CA LYS A 627 28.91 -8.95 11.43
C LYS A 627 28.64 -10.15 10.52
N LEU A 628 28.16 -11.25 11.08
CA LEU A 628 27.79 -12.45 10.31
C LEU A 628 26.63 -12.17 9.35
N PHE A 629 25.56 -11.49 9.79
CA PHE A 629 24.46 -11.10 8.90
C PHE A 629 24.92 -10.19 7.77
N LYS A 630 25.80 -9.22 8.06
CA LYS A 630 26.38 -8.38 7.00
C LYS A 630 27.15 -9.22 5.97
N LEU A 631 27.92 -10.21 6.42
CA LEU A 631 28.66 -11.09 5.54
C LEU A 631 27.75 -12.02 4.73
N ILE A 632 26.66 -12.53 5.33
CA ILE A 632 25.62 -13.29 4.62
C ILE A 632 24.96 -12.44 3.54
N ASP A 633 24.62 -11.18 3.83
CA ASP A 633 24.07 -10.22 2.85
C ASP A 633 25.05 -10.00 1.67
N GLU A 634 26.35 -9.89 1.97
CA GLU A 634 27.41 -9.72 0.96
C GLU A 634 27.58 -10.98 0.10
N ILE A 635 27.54 -12.18 0.69
CA ILE A 635 27.57 -13.46 -0.01
C ILE A 635 26.35 -13.62 -0.91
N PHE A 636 25.16 -13.34 -0.40
CA PHE A 636 23.92 -13.40 -1.18
C PHE A 636 23.95 -12.42 -2.36
N SER A 637 24.43 -11.19 -2.14
CA SER A 637 24.61 -10.20 -3.19
C SER A 637 25.62 -10.64 -4.25
N LEU A 638 26.70 -11.33 -3.88
CA LEU A 638 27.66 -11.89 -4.83
C LEU A 638 27.07 -13.06 -5.62
N PHE A 639 26.29 -13.93 -4.99
CA PHE A 639 25.59 -14.99 -5.72
C PHE A 639 24.64 -14.42 -6.77
N ILE A 640 23.84 -13.40 -6.44
CA ILE A 640 23.00 -12.71 -7.42
C ILE A 640 23.84 -12.11 -8.54
N LYS A 641 24.97 -11.48 -8.24
CA LYS A 641 25.87 -10.93 -9.28
C LYS A 641 26.45 -12.00 -10.19
N LEU A 642 26.85 -13.14 -9.63
CA LEU A 642 27.32 -14.33 -10.37
C LEU A 642 26.21 -14.92 -11.25
N GLU A 643 24.98 -14.92 -10.73
CA GLU A 643 23.79 -15.36 -11.46
C GLU A 643 23.52 -14.43 -12.65
N MET A 644 23.45 -13.12 -12.41
CA MET A 644 23.19 -12.05 -13.39
C MET A 644 24.25 -11.91 -14.48
N ILE A 645 25.52 -12.17 -14.16
CA ILE A 645 26.62 -12.15 -15.14
C ILE A 645 26.69 -13.44 -15.97
N GLY A 646 25.83 -14.41 -15.64
CA GLY A 646 25.64 -15.65 -16.37
C GLY A 646 26.73 -16.69 -16.09
N HIS A 647 27.21 -16.79 -14.84
CA HIS A 647 28.19 -17.81 -14.49
C HIS A 647 27.53 -19.19 -14.42
N PRO A 648 27.99 -20.22 -15.18
CA PRO A 648 27.29 -21.50 -15.32
C PRO A 648 27.18 -22.30 -14.01
N ASN A 649 28.21 -22.23 -13.15
CA ASN A 649 28.22 -22.95 -11.88
C ASN A 649 27.32 -22.34 -10.77
N TYR A 650 26.67 -21.21 -11.01
CA TYR A 650 25.89 -20.48 -10.00
C TYR A 650 24.44 -20.23 -10.45
N GLN A 651 23.90 -21.09 -11.33
CA GLN A 651 22.53 -21.02 -11.82
C GLN A 651 21.67 -22.11 -11.19
N LEU A 652 20.43 -21.78 -10.80
CA LEU A 652 19.44 -22.75 -10.29
C LEU A 652 19.90 -23.58 -9.08
N ARG A 653 20.86 -23.06 -8.30
CA ARG A 653 21.43 -23.78 -7.15
C ARG A 653 20.80 -23.36 -5.84
N ASP A 654 20.57 -24.36 -5.00
CA ASP A 654 20.29 -24.19 -3.59
C ASP A 654 21.59 -24.43 -2.81
N ARG A 655 21.94 -23.50 -1.92
CA ARG A 655 23.14 -23.57 -1.08
C ARG A 655 22.76 -23.48 0.39
N HIS A 656 23.39 -24.32 1.20
CA HIS A 656 23.11 -24.44 2.62
C HIS A 656 24.39 -24.18 3.44
N PHE A 657 24.35 -23.21 4.34
CA PHE A 657 25.49 -22.87 5.20
C PHE A 657 25.10 -22.97 6.67
N LYS A 658 25.69 -23.92 7.40
CA LYS A 658 25.46 -24.11 8.84
C LYS A 658 26.12 -22.98 9.64
N ILE A 659 25.35 -22.27 10.47
CA ILE A 659 25.83 -21.22 11.38
C ILE A 659 26.49 -21.83 12.62
N TYR A 660 25.99 -22.97 13.09
CA TYR A 660 26.43 -23.64 14.30
C TYR A 660 27.66 -24.55 14.08
N PRO A 661 28.49 -24.79 15.11
CA PRO A 661 29.63 -25.73 15.02
C PRO A 661 29.19 -27.19 15.09
N ARG A 662 29.87 -28.09 14.35
CA ARG A 662 29.62 -29.55 14.34
C ARG A 662 29.67 -30.24 15.72
N ASN A 663 30.28 -29.62 16.75
CA ASN A 663 30.58 -30.29 18.03
C ASN A 663 29.85 -29.71 19.25
N ASN A 664 28.73 -28.97 19.08
CA ASN A 664 27.94 -28.36 20.18
C ASN A 664 28.73 -27.48 21.19
N LYS A 665 29.98 -27.11 20.87
CA LYS A 665 30.92 -26.40 21.79
C LYS A 665 30.37 -25.09 22.35
N ILE A 666 29.50 -24.40 21.61
CA ILE A 666 28.88 -23.14 22.07
C ILE A 666 27.98 -23.38 23.28
N GLU A 667 27.23 -24.48 23.34
CA GLU A 667 26.33 -24.75 24.46
C GLU A 667 27.10 -25.04 25.75
N THR A 668 28.17 -25.83 25.67
CA THR A 668 29.07 -26.09 26.80
C THR A 668 29.76 -24.81 27.29
N ILE A 669 30.20 -23.94 26.37
CA ILE A 669 30.82 -22.65 26.72
C ILE A 669 29.79 -21.74 27.39
N LEU A 670 28.60 -21.57 26.81
CA LEU A 670 27.53 -20.72 27.36
C LEU A 670 27.06 -21.17 28.75
N LEU A 671 27.05 -22.48 29.03
CA LEU A 671 26.74 -23.02 30.36
C LEU A 671 27.84 -22.67 31.38
N ASN A 672 29.11 -22.62 30.96
CA ASN A 672 30.25 -22.43 31.85
C ASN A 672 30.68 -20.95 32.04
N VAL A 673 30.26 -20.03 31.16
CA VAL A 673 30.53 -18.58 31.29
C VAL A 673 30.02 -18.00 32.62
N ARG A 674 28.98 -18.59 33.23
CA ARG A 674 28.48 -18.17 34.55
C ARG A 674 29.46 -18.42 35.71
N ASN A 675 30.43 -19.30 35.53
CA ASN A 675 31.34 -19.75 36.60
C ASN A 675 32.74 -19.09 36.54
N ASP A 676 33.20 -18.67 35.36
CA ASP A 676 34.52 -18.05 35.14
C ASP A 676 34.51 -17.16 33.88
N GLN A 677 34.08 -15.91 34.03
CA GLN A 677 33.77 -15.03 32.90
C GLN A 677 34.97 -14.80 31.97
N ASP A 678 36.18 -14.56 32.50
CA ASP A 678 37.34 -14.18 31.70
C ASP A 678 37.87 -15.34 30.85
N LYS A 679 37.92 -16.55 31.42
CA LYS A 679 38.38 -17.76 30.71
C LYS A 679 37.44 -18.14 29.56
N TYR A 680 36.14 -18.13 29.79
CA TYR A 680 35.16 -18.56 28.80
C TYR A 680 34.80 -17.48 27.78
N LYS A 681 35.02 -16.19 28.09
CA LYS A 681 34.90 -15.07 27.15
C LYS A 681 35.81 -15.24 25.93
N ALA A 682 37.10 -15.53 26.15
CA ALA A 682 38.06 -15.74 25.08
C ALA A 682 37.71 -16.98 24.23
N GLN A 683 37.21 -18.04 24.86
CA GLN A 683 36.78 -19.26 24.17
C GLN A 683 35.53 -19.02 23.31
N LEU A 684 34.52 -18.32 23.83
CA LEU A 684 33.30 -17.97 23.11
C LEU A 684 33.62 -17.12 21.88
N LEU A 685 34.43 -16.07 22.06
CA LEU A 685 34.85 -15.18 20.98
C LEU A 685 35.59 -15.96 19.88
N ASN A 686 36.52 -16.85 20.24
CA ASN A 686 37.26 -17.66 19.28
C ASN A 686 36.32 -18.59 18.47
N VAL A 687 35.39 -19.28 19.13
CA VAL A 687 34.45 -20.18 18.44
C VAL A 687 33.56 -19.42 17.46
N VAL A 688 33.03 -18.26 17.86
CA VAL A 688 32.16 -17.44 17.00
C VAL A 688 32.94 -16.81 15.84
N GLN A 689 34.14 -16.27 16.11
CA GLN A 689 35.00 -15.70 15.07
C GLN A 689 35.48 -16.76 14.06
N SER A 690 35.78 -17.98 14.51
CA SER A 690 36.11 -19.10 13.64
C SER A 690 34.98 -19.43 12.67
N ARG A 691 33.71 -19.29 13.09
CA ARG A 691 32.56 -19.48 12.19
C ARG A 691 32.43 -18.35 11.18
N ARG A 692 32.54 -17.10 11.62
CA ARG A 692 32.56 -15.94 10.71
C ARG A 692 33.68 -16.09 9.67
N LYS A 693 34.86 -16.58 10.07
CA LYS A 693 35.99 -16.83 9.17
C LYS A 693 35.63 -17.81 8.04
N LYS A 694 34.85 -18.87 8.32
CA LYS A 694 34.38 -19.79 7.27
C LYS A 694 33.47 -19.12 6.24
N PHE A 695 32.57 -18.24 6.69
CA PHE A 695 31.76 -17.43 5.79
C PHE A 695 32.63 -16.45 4.99
N ASP A 696 33.69 -15.91 5.59
CA ASP A 696 34.63 -15.01 4.90
C ASP A 696 35.41 -15.77 3.83
N GLU A 697 35.86 -17.00 4.11
CA GLU A 697 36.47 -17.90 3.13
C GLU A 697 35.53 -18.15 1.93
N VAL A 698 34.24 -18.44 2.19
CA VAL A 698 33.22 -18.56 1.13
C VAL A 698 33.09 -17.26 0.34
N PHE A 699 33.01 -16.12 1.01
CA PHE A 699 32.91 -14.80 0.37
C PHE A 699 34.12 -14.51 -0.54
N GLN A 700 35.35 -14.79 -0.08
CA GLN A 700 36.55 -14.57 -0.88
C GLN A 700 36.58 -15.47 -2.13
N THR A 701 36.21 -16.74 -1.99
CA THR A 701 36.10 -17.67 -3.14
C THR A 701 35.10 -17.17 -4.16
N LEU A 702 33.89 -16.78 -3.74
CA LEU A 702 32.85 -16.24 -4.64
C LEU A 702 33.30 -14.96 -5.34
N LYS A 703 34.05 -14.11 -4.62
CA LYS A 703 34.59 -12.87 -5.18
C LYS A 703 35.64 -13.13 -6.25
N ILE A 704 36.56 -14.07 -6.01
CA ILE A 704 37.57 -14.51 -6.98
C ILE A 704 36.88 -15.06 -8.23
N ASP A 705 35.86 -15.91 -8.07
CA ASP A 705 35.09 -16.46 -9.18
C ASP A 705 34.40 -15.37 -10.00
N TYR A 706 33.75 -14.41 -9.31
CA TYR A 706 33.09 -13.28 -9.94
C TYR A 706 34.07 -12.43 -10.75
N ASP A 707 35.19 -12.03 -10.16
CA ASP A 707 36.19 -11.19 -10.81
C ASP A 707 36.83 -11.92 -12.00
N THR A 708 37.12 -13.22 -11.85
CA THR A 708 37.68 -14.06 -12.91
C THR A 708 36.72 -14.18 -14.10
N TRP A 709 35.44 -14.44 -13.82
CA TRP A 709 34.40 -14.54 -14.84
C TRP A 709 34.14 -13.20 -15.53
N ALA A 710 33.96 -12.13 -14.76
CA ALA A 710 33.71 -10.79 -15.28
C ALA A 710 34.84 -10.30 -16.19
N ASN A 711 36.09 -10.53 -15.80
CA ASN A 711 37.25 -10.14 -16.60
C ASN A 711 37.42 -11.02 -17.84
N GLY A 712 37.22 -12.33 -17.72
CA GLY A 712 37.23 -13.26 -18.86
C GLY A 712 36.15 -12.89 -19.88
N ARG A 713 34.95 -12.57 -19.43
CA ARG A 713 33.84 -12.12 -20.28
C ARG A 713 34.19 -10.85 -21.05
N LYS A 714 34.65 -9.80 -20.37
CA LYS A 714 35.10 -8.55 -21.00
C LYS A 714 36.22 -8.78 -22.02
N LYS A 715 37.16 -9.69 -21.73
CA LYS A 715 38.25 -10.09 -22.64
C LYS A 715 37.69 -10.73 -23.92
N TRP A 716 36.73 -11.64 -23.82
CA TRP A 716 36.14 -12.33 -24.97
C TRP A 716 35.16 -11.48 -25.77
N GLU A 717 34.39 -10.60 -25.11
CA GLU A 717 33.56 -9.60 -25.80
C GLU A 717 34.40 -8.64 -26.64
N LYS A 718 35.59 -8.26 -26.16
CA LYS A 718 36.55 -7.46 -26.97
C LYS A 718 37.06 -8.22 -28.19
N LYS A 719 37.25 -9.55 -28.08
CA LYS A 719 37.73 -10.40 -29.18
C LYS A 719 36.64 -10.78 -30.18
N SER A 720 35.37 -10.80 -29.76
CA SER A 720 34.25 -11.29 -30.56
C SER A 720 33.09 -10.31 -30.57
N GLN A 721 32.84 -9.67 -31.71
CA GLN A 721 31.62 -8.88 -31.90
C GLN A 721 30.35 -9.73 -31.77
N LEU A 722 30.41 -11.02 -32.11
CA LEU A 722 29.27 -11.93 -32.00
C LEU A 722 28.81 -12.13 -30.56
N LEU A 723 29.73 -12.18 -29.59
CA LEU A 723 29.34 -12.32 -28.17
C LEU A 723 28.62 -11.07 -27.64
N LYS A 724 28.89 -9.89 -28.22
CA LYS A 724 28.19 -8.64 -27.89
C LYS A 724 26.77 -8.56 -28.45
N LEU A 725 26.36 -9.51 -29.28
CA LEU A 725 25.01 -9.58 -29.83
C LEU A 725 24.03 -10.25 -28.88
N PHE A 726 24.54 -11.01 -27.91
CA PHE A 726 23.76 -11.81 -26.99
C PHE A 726 23.89 -11.27 -25.57
N SER A 727 22.80 -11.34 -24.81
CA SER A 727 22.81 -10.91 -23.42
C SER A 727 23.60 -11.84 -22.50
N ASN A 728 23.76 -11.42 -21.24
CA ASN A 728 24.36 -12.28 -20.23
C ASN A 728 23.62 -13.61 -20.07
N ARG A 729 22.30 -13.52 -20.07
CA ARG A 729 21.39 -14.67 -19.96
C ARG A 729 21.50 -15.58 -21.18
N GLN A 730 21.48 -15.02 -22.39
CA GLN A 730 21.55 -15.80 -23.62
C GLN A 730 22.89 -16.53 -23.78
N VAL A 731 24.01 -15.85 -23.51
CA VAL A 731 25.35 -16.45 -23.51
C VAL A 731 25.44 -17.61 -22.53
N MET A 732 24.90 -17.44 -21.34
CA MET A 732 24.91 -18.47 -20.31
C MET A 732 24.02 -19.67 -20.67
N ILE A 733 22.82 -19.47 -21.22
CA ILE A 733 21.96 -20.60 -21.66
C ILE A 733 22.68 -21.42 -22.73
N MET A 734 23.31 -20.75 -23.71
CA MET A 734 24.09 -21.45 -24.74
C MET A 734 25.26 -22.25 -24.13
N ILE A 735 25.94 -21.70 -23.12
CA ILE A 735 27.00 -22.43 -22.39
C ILE A 735 26.43 -23.65 -21.65
N ILE A 736 25.33 -23.51 -20.92
CA ILE A 736 24.69 -24.62 -20.19
C ILE A 736 24.29 -25.73 -21.16
N LEU A 737 23.70 -25.37 -22.30
CA LEU A 737 23.29 -26.33 -23.33
C LEU A 737 24.50 -27.04 -23.95
N LEU A 738 25.58 -26.31 -24.26
CA LEU A 738 26.84 -26.85 -24.83
C LEU A 738 27.68 -27.63 -23.82
N THR A 739 27.37 -27.59 -22.53
CA THR A 739 28.14 -28.32 -21.51
C THR A 739 27.89 -29.82 -21.59
N THR A 740 28.95 -30.62 -21.45
CA THR A 740 28.92 -32.09 -21.54
C THR A 740 27.86 -32.70 -20.62
N THR A 741 27.13 -33.70 -21.13
CA THR A 741 26.18 -34.47 -20.31
C THR A 741 26.94 -35.42 -19.40
N THR A 742 27.04 -35.07 -18.12
CA THR A 742 27.48 -35.95 -17.03
C THR A 742 26.33 -36.12 -16.05
N THR A 743 26.28 -37.25 -15.33
CA THR A 743 25.33 -37.44 -14.21
C THR A 743 25.48 -36.36 -13.14
N LYS A 744 26.67 -35.73 -13.05
CA LYS A 744 26.99 -34.62 -12.15
C LYS A 744 26.61 -33.23 -12.68
N ASN A 745 26.10 -33.08 -13.91
CA ASN A 745 25.72 -31.78 -14.46
C ASN A 745 24.33 -31.35 -13.97
N GLN A 746 24.22 -31.13 -12.66
CA GLN A 746 22.98 -30.76 -11.97
C GLN A 746 22.35 -29.50 -12.56
N VAL A 747 23.13 -28.50 -12.96
CA VAL A 747 22.58 -27.24 -13.52
C VAL A 747 21.84 -27.48 -14.83
N LYS A 748 22.46 -28.20 -15.78
CA LYS A 748 21.82 -28.55 -17.05
C LYS A 748 20.62 -29.47 -16.84
N LEU A 749 20.73 -30.45 -15.94
CA LEU A 749 19.66 -31.38 -15.60
C LEU A 749 18.48 -30.67 -14.94
N GLN A 750 18.71 -29.83 -13.93
CA GLN A 750 17.68 -29.04 -13.25
C GLN A 750 17.04 -28.05 -14.20
N PHE A 751 17.83 -27.38 -15.05
CA PHE A 751 17.31 -26.52 -16.11
C PHE A 751 16.33 -27.28 -17.02
N ILE A 752 16.72 -28.45 -17.55
CA ILE A 752 15.87 -29.26 -18.45
C ILE A 752 14.68 -29.88 -17.70
N ASN A 753 14.87 -30.39 -16.48
CA ASN A 753 13.82 -31.04 -15.68
C ASN A 753 12.75 -30.05 -15.23
N LYS A 754 13.16 -28.87 -14.77
CA LYS A 754 12.24 -27.82 -14.34
C LYS A 754 11.52 -27.19 -15.52
N TRP A 755 12.14 -27.20 -16.71
CA TRP A 755 11.52 -26.78 -17.95
C TRP A 755 10.31 -27.60 -18.36
N TYR A 756 10.41 -28.91 -18.19
CA TYR A 756 9.40 -29.84 -18.70
C TYR A 756 8.53 -30.47 -17.63
N SER A 757 8.83 -30.26 -16.34
CA SER A 757 8.17 -30.95 -15.23
C SER A 757 7.86 -32.42 -15.59
N LEU A 758 8.85 -33.13 -16.16
CA LEU A 758 8.67 -34.42 -16.84
C LEU A 758 7.94 -35.42 -15.94
N LYS A 759 6.61 -35.47 -16.06
CA LYS A 759 5.80 -36.57 -15.57
C LYS A 759 6.02 -37.69 -16.59
N ASP A 760 6.70 -38.76 -16.16
CA ASP A 760 6.90 -40.04 -16.87
C ASP A 760 8.03 -40.16 -17.91
N THR A 761 9.28 -39.88 -17.56
CA THR A 761 10.47 -40.38 -18.31
C THR A 761 11.25 -41.50 -17.63
N ASN A 762 10.62 -42.27 -16.74
CA ASN A 762 11.26 -43.40 -16.04
C ASN A 762 11.72 -44.57 -16.95
N ASN A 763 11.49 -44.54 -18.27
CA ASN A 763 11.73 -45.68 -19.17
C ASN A 763 12.62 -45.39 -20.40
N ARG A 764 13.38 -44.29 -20.44
CA ARG A 764 14.38 -44.06 -21.50
C ARG A 764 15.76 -43.81 -20.92
N ASN A 765 16.80 -44.21 -21.65
CA ASN A 765 18.19 -43.95 -21.29
C ASN A 765 18.37 -42.42 -21.12
N PRO A 766 18.56 -41.90 -19.89
CA PRO A 766 18.40 -40.48 -19.61
C PRO A 766 19.38 -39.64 -20.42
N ASN A 767 20.62 -40.12 -20.60
CA ASN A 767 21.68 -39.40 -21.29
C ASN A 767 21.38 -39.16 -22.78
N GLU A 768 20.79 -40.12 -23.48
CA GLU A 768 20.46 -39.99 -24.91
C GLU A 768 19.24 -39.08 -25.13
N SER A 769 18.27 -39.11 -24.21
CA SER A 769 17.14 -38.18 -24.23
C SER A 769 17.57 -36.73 -23.95
N ILE A 770 18.46 -36.51 -22.99
CA ILE A 770 18.93 -35.18 -22.58
C ILE A 770 19.79 -34.53 -23.67
N PHE A 771 20.67 -35.31 -24.32
CA PHE A 771 21.46 -34.82 -25.45
C PHE A 771 20.56 -34.33 -26.58
N ASN A 772 19.61 -35.17 -27.03
CA ASN A 772 18.69 -34.83 -28.11
C ASN A 772 17.81 -33.61 -27.76
N LEU A 773 17.33 -33.53 -26.51
CA LEU A 773 16.59 -32.37 -26.01
C LEU A 773 17.44 -31.10 -26.01
N SER A 774 18.70 -31.16 -25.56
CA SER A 774 19.60 -30.00 -25.50
C SER A 774 19.91 -29.45 -26.89
N VAL A 775 20.20 -30.32 -27.85
CA VAL A 775 20.44 -29.95 -29.25
C VAL A 775 19.18 -29.34 -29.85
N HIS A 776 18.02 -29.95 -29.62
CA HIS A 776 16.74 -29.45 -30.13
C HIS A 776 16.39 -28.06 -29.58
N PHE A 777 16.62 -27.83 -28.29
CA PHE A 777 16.45 -26.51 -27.68
C PHE A 777 17.38 -25.46 -28.26
N LEU A 778 18.66 -25.80 -28.39
CA LEU A 778 19.64 -24.91 -28.99
C LEU A 778 19.26 -24.58 -30.44
N ALA A 779 18.80 -25.57 -31.21
CA ALA A 779 18.35 -25.40 -32.59
C ALA A 779 17.18 -24.42 -32.70
N ASN A 780 16.13 -24.63 -31.90
CA ASN A 780 14.94 -23.79 -31.96
C ASN A 780 15.22 -22.37 -31.46
N TYR A 781 16.03 -22.22 -30.42
CA TYR A 781 16.46 -20.89 -29.97
C TYR A 781 17.24 -20.13 -31.06
N LEU A 782 18.19 -20.81 -31.73
CA LEU A 782 18.97 -20.18 -32.80
C LEU A 782 18.12 -19.88 -34.04
N ARG A 783 17.10 -20.70 -34.33
CA ARG A 783 16.08 -20.43 -35.36
C ARG A 783 15.23 -19.21 -34.98
N SER A 784 14.81 -19.06 -33.72
CA SER A 784 14.04 -17.88 -33.29
C SER A 784 14.82 -16.56 -33.36
N LEU A 785 16.15 -16.63 -33.25
CA LEU A 785 17.03 -15.47 -33.35
C LEU A 785 17.27 -14.98 -34.80
N ARG A 786 16.86 -15.74 -35.83
CA ARG A 786 17.06 -15.39 -37.24
C ARG A 786 15.76 -15.40 -38.02
N MET A 787 15.39 -14.25 -38.58
CA MET A 787 14.25 -14.16 -39.50
C MET A 787 14.58 -14.86 -40.83
N ASN A 788 13.96 -16.01 -41.05
CA ASN A 788 13.55 -16.62 -42.32
C ASN A 788 14.56 -16.94 -43.46
N ASP A 789 15.84 -16.53 -43.43
CA ASP A 789 16.70 -16.67 -44.62
C ASP A 789 17.85 -17.71 -44.55
N THR A 790 17.93 -18.52 -43.50
CA THR A 790 18.87 -19.67 -43.49
C THR A 790 18.22 -20.89 -42.86
N ASP A 791 18.08 -21.98 -43.63
CA ASP A 791 17.79 -23.32 -43.10
C ASP A 791 18.93 -23.70 -42.14
N ILE A 792 18.72 -23.44 -40.84
CA ILE A 792 19.60 -23.99 -39.80
C ILE A 792 19.22 -25.47 -39.66
N ASP A 793 19.94 -26.29 -40.43
CA ASP A 793 19.84 -27.74 -40.39
C ASP A 793 20.24 -28.27 -39.01
N GLU A 794 19.38 -29.12 -38.44
CA GLU A 794 19.61 -29.78 -37.16
C GLU A 794 20.87 -30.65 -37.20
N GLU A 795 21.17 -31.31 -38.33
CA GLU A 795 22.39 -32.10 -38.47
C GLU A 795 23.65 -31.24 -38.35
N LYS A 796 23.61 -30.03 -38.90
CA LYS A 796 24.71 -29.06 -38.76
C LYS A 796 24.89 -28.64 -37.30
N ILE A 797 23.81 -28.34 -36.58
CA ILE A 797 23.90 -28.01 -35.15
C ILE A 797 24.42 -29.19 -34.34
N ILE A 798 23.96 -30.42 -34.60
CA ILE A 798 24.47 -31.63 -33.93
C ILE A 798 25.97 -31.77 -34.16
N SER A 799 26.45 -31.55 -35.38
CA SER A 799 27.88 -31.61 -35.70
C SER A 799 28.70 -30.53 -34.96
N LEU A 800 28.20 -29.30 -34.90
CA LEU A 800 28.85 -28.18 -34.20
C LEU A 800 28.80 -28.36 -32.68
N TYR A 801 27.69 -28.88 -32.15
CA TYR A 801 27.52 -29.20 -30.75
C TYR A 801 28.57 -30.20 -30.29
N LYS A 802 28.73 -31.32 -31.01
CA LYS A 802 29.76 -32.33 -30.70
C LYS A 802 31.17 -31.79 -30.84
N LYS A 803 31.41 -30.88 -31.79
CA LYS A 803 32.73 -30.29 -32.04
C LYS A 803 33.15 -29.27 -30.97
N TYR A 804 32.19 -28.54 -30.39
CA TYR A 804 32.42 -27.45 -29.45
C TYR A 804 31.81 -27.70 -28.07
N GLU A 805 31.66 -28.97 -27.70
CA GLU A 805 31.16 -29.38 -26.40
C GLU A 805 32.10 -28.89 -25.29
N ILE A 806 31.50 -28.36 -24.21
CA ILE A 806 32.23 -27.75 -23.12
C ILE A 806 32.35 -28.69 -21.93
N PRO A 807 33.56 -29.08 -21.50
CA PRO A 807 33.75 -29.90 -20.31
C PRO A 807 33.18 -29.22 -19.05
N GLN A 808 32.59 -30.00 -18.14
CA GLN A 808 32.14 -29.50 -16.86
C GLN A 808 33.30 -28.95 -16.04
N GLY A 809 33.11 -27.78 -15.41
CA GLY A 809 34.14 -27.16 -14.57
C GLY A 809 35.31 -26.56 -15.37
N ALA A 810 35.16 -26.39 -16.69
CA ALA A 810 36.20 -25.81 -17.51
C ALA A 810 36.55 -24.36 -17.10
N SER A 811 37.72 -23.88 -17.53
CA SER A 811 38.11 -22.50 -17.26
C SER A 811 37.23 -21.50 -18.03
N VAL A 812 37.16 -20.26 -17.56
CA VAL A 812 36.43 -19.16 -18.24
C VAL A 812 36.84 -19.01 -19.70
N ASP A 813 38.14 -19.16 -20.00
CA ASP A 813 38.67 -19.09 -21.36
C ASP A 813 38.17 -20.27 -22.23
N THR A 814 37.93 -21.43 -21.63
CA THR A 814 37.39 -22.61 -22.35
C THR A 814 35.90 -22.42 -22.63
N TYR A 815 35.11 -22.03 -21.61
CA TYR A 815 33.67 -21.76 -21.76
C TYR A 815 33.39 -20.74 -22.88
N LEU A 816 34.02 -19.57 -22.79
CA LEU A 816 33.78 -18.48 -23.73
C LEU A 816 34.48 -18.71 -25.07
N GLY A 817 35.62 -19.41 -25.08
CA GLY A 817 36.34 -19.74 -26.30
C GLY A 817 35.61 -20.75 -27.18
N GLN A 818 35.09 -21.83 -26.60
CA GLN A 818 34.30 -22.82 -27.35
C GLN A 818 32.98 -22.23 -27.83
N LEU A 819 32.27 -21.45 -26.99
CA LEU A 819 31.08 -20.72 -27.45
C LEU A 819 31.42 -19.76 -28.58
N HIS A 820 32.53 -19.03 -28.49
CA HIS A 820 32.97 -18.12 -29.55
C HIS A 820 33.17 -18.84 -30.89
N HIS A 821 33.88 -19.97 -30.89
CA HIS A 821 34.11 -20.75 -32.10
C HIS A 821 32.82 -21.39 -32.64
N PHE A 822 31.96 -21.88 -31.75
CA PHE A 822 30.62 -22.34 -32.10
C PHE A 822 29.82 -21.25 -32.83
N LEU A 823 29.78 -20.04 -32.28
CA LEU A 823 29.09 -18.90 -32.89
C LEU A 823 29.74 -18.46 -34.21
N GLN A 824 31.07 -18.49 -34.33
CA GLN A 824 31.75 -18.15 -35.59
C GLN A 824 31.41 -19.10 -36.73
N GLU A 825 31.40 -20.42 -36.49
CA GLU A 825 31.07 -21.40 -37.53
C GLU A 825 29.57 -21.43 -37.86
N LEU A 826 28.73 -21.07 -36.89
CA LEU A 826 27.30 -20.90 -37.09
C LEU A 826 26.97 -19.61 -37.86
N PHE A 827 27.78 -18.55 -37.70
CA PHE A 827 27.65 -17.23 -38.35
C PHE A 827 28.92 -16.86 -39.16
N PRO A 828 29.26 -17.61 -40.24
CA PRO A 828 30.54 -17.47 -40.94
C PRO A 828 30.74 -16.10 -41.60
N ASP A 829 29.66 -15.43 -42.02
CA ASP A 829 29.72 -14.15 -42.73
C ASP A 829 29.86 -12.92 -41.80
N LYS A 830 29.89 -13.10 -40.47
CA LYS A 830 29.84 -12.01 -39.47
C LYS A 830 28.69 -11.01 -39.67
N ARG A 831 27.70 -11.31 -40.52
CA ARG A 831 26.53 -10.43 -40.73
C ARG A 831 25.85 -10.23 -39.38
N GLU A 832 25.87 -8.99 -38.91
CA GLU A 832 25.16 -8.61 -37.70
C GLU A 832 23.67 -8.97 -37.88
N PRO A 833 23.01 -9.59 -36.89
CA PRO A 833 21.56 -9.54 -36.84
C PRO A 833 21.17 -8.05 -36.87
N PRO A 834 20.20 -7.64 -37.70
CA PRO A 834 20.00 -6.24 -38.06
C PRO A 834 19.74 -5.39 -36.81
N LYS A 835 20.73 -4.58 -36.41
CA LYS A 835 20.67 -3.74 -35.20
C LYS A 835 19.89 -2.42 -35.35
N ASN A 836 19.39 -2.10 -36.55
CA ASN A 836 18.76 -0.80 -36.82
C ASN A 836 17.40 -0.93 -37.53
N ARG A 837 16.32 -0.99 -36.75
CA ARG A 837 15.07 -0.31 -37.09
C ARG A 837 14.58 0.45 -35.85
N THR A 838 15.11 1.65 -35.69
CA THR A 838 14.53 2.70 -34.86
C THR A 838 13.19 3.11 -35.46
N THR A 839 12.10 2.45 -35.06
CA THR A 839 10.75 3.02 -35.13
C THR A 839 9.91 2.36 -34.06
N ILE A 840 9.33 3.22 -33.24
CA ILE A 840 8.43 2.95 -32.13
C ILE A 840 7.23 2.21 -32.69
N GLU A 841 7.24 0.89 -32.55
CA GLU A 841 6.09 0.01 -32.47
C GLU A 841 6.69 -1.34 -32.08
N SER A 842 6.27 -1.86 -30.94
CA SER A 842 6.51 -3.22 -30.49
C SER A 842 6.05 -4.17 -31.60
N HIS A 843 6.95 -4.45 -32.53
CA HIS A 843 6.84 -5.60 -33.42
C HIS A 843 7.04 -6.80 -32.52
N GLN A 844 5.93 -7.21 -31.90
CA GLN A 844 5.73 -8.59 -31.47
C GLN A 844 6.18 -9.44 -32.65
N TYR A 845 7.35 -10.06 -32.52
CA TYR A 845 7.78 -11.09 -33.45
C TYR A 845 6.82 -12.26 -33.25
N ILE A 846 5.73 -12.26 -34.01
CA ILE A 846 4.83 -13.39 -34.10
C ILE A 846 5.68 -14.54 -34.62
N ILE A 847 6.02 -15.48 -33.74
CA ILE A 847 6.43 -16.82 -34.16
C ILE A 847 5.25 -17.33 -34.97
N SER A 848 5.36 -17.40 -36.31
CA SER A 848 4.34 -18.10 -37.08
C SER A 848 4.51 -19.58 -36.78
N LEU A 849 3.75 -20.07 -35.80
CA LEU A 849 3.60 -21.48 -35.50
C LEU A 849 2.77 -22.09 -36.63
N ASN A 850 3.40 -22.29 -37.78
CA ASN A 850 2.78 -23.00 -38.89
C ASN A 850 3.05 -24.49 -38.65
N PRO A 851 2.04 -25.34 -38.32
CA PRO A 851 2.24 -26.77 -38.11
C PRO A 851 2.48 -27.53 -39.43
N ALA A 852 2.72 -26.81 -40.53
CA ALA A 852 2.65 -27.34 -41.88
C ALA A 852 3.91 -28.09 -42.35
N GLY A 853 4.90 -28.33 -41.49
CA GLY A 853 6.04 -29.18 -41.78
C GLY A 853 5.88 -30.55 -41.13
N GLN A 854 5.90 -31.63 -41.93
CA GLN A 854 5.80 -33.02 -41.49
C GLN A 854 6.95 -33.44 -40.55
N THR A 855 6.90 -33.07 -39.27
CA THR A 855 7.71 -33.72 -38.21
C THR A 855 6.97 -33.79 -36.87
N SER A 856 6.27 -34.92 -36.73
CA SER A 856 6.00 -35.66 -35.49
C SER A 856 4.81 -35.29 -34.60
N LYS A 857 3.99 -36.32 -34.34
CA LYS A 857 2.96 -36.43 -33.30
C LYS A 857 3.47 -36.18 -31.86
N LEU A 858 4.76 -35.93 -31.63
CA LEU A 858 5.25 -35.47 -30.33
C LEU A 858 4.83 -34.02 -30.03
N PHE A 859 4.56 -33.19 -31.05
CA PHE A 859 4.29 -31.76 -30.86
C PHE A 859 2.93 -31.45 -30.23
N GLU A 860 1.91 -32.27 -30.44
CA GLU A 860 0.58 -32.04 -29.84
C GLU A 860 0.47 -32.50 -28.39
N THR A 861 1.48 -33.21 -27.85
CA THR A 861 1.41 -33.83 -26.52
C THR A 861 2.45 -33.34 -25.51
N VAL A 862 3.46 -32.57 -25.91
CA VAL A 862 4.66 -32.34 -25.08
C VAL A 862 4.86 -30.90 -24.58
N PHE A 863 4.17 -29.90 -25.14
CA PHE A 863 4.35 -28.52 -24.72
C PHE A 863 3.01 -27.82 -24.46
N ASP A 864 2.75 -27.49 -23.19
CA ASP A 864 1.67 -26.57 -22.85
C ASP A 864 2.06 -25.11 -23.10
N ILE A 865 1.06 -24.23 -23.07
CA ILE A 865 1.22 -22.79 -23.26
C ILE A 865 2.20 -22.20 -22.24
N GLU A 866 2.28 -22.77 -21.04
CA GLU A 866 3.16 -22.33 -19.95
C GLU A 866 4.64 -22.57 -20.29
N THR A 867 4.97 -23.73 -20.85
CA THR A 867 6.31 -24.06 -21.34
C THR A 867 6.75 -23.13 -22.49
N TRP A 868 5.82 -22.76 -23.37
CA TRP A 868 6.07 -21.80 -24.45
C TRP A 868 6.24 -20.35 -23.96
N CYS A 869 5.41 -19.91 -23.00
CA CYS A 869 5.55 -18.61 -22.36
C CYS A 869 6.87 -18.50 -21.60
N THR A 870 7.32 -19.59 -20.97
CA THR A 870 8.61 -19.64 -20.28
C THR A 870 9.74 -19.56 -21.31
N LEU A 871 9.65 -20.24 -22.47
CA LEU A 871 10.65 -20.17 -23.57
C LEU A 871 10.79 -18.74 -24.08
N LEU A 872 9.66 -18.05 -24.27
CA LEU A 872 9.61 -16.64 -24.63
C LEU A 872 10.28 -15.78 -23.54
N ASN A 873 9.94 -15.97 -22.26
CA ASN A 873 10.52 -15.18 -21.15
C ASN A 873 12.01 -15.42 -20.89
N LEU A 874 12.55 -16.59 -21.26
CA LEU A 874 13.95 -16.95 -21.01
C LEU A 874 14.91 -16.52 -22.10
N PHE A 875 14.42 -16.46 -23.34
CA PHE A 875 15.22 -16.12 -24.50
C PHE A 875 15.01 -14.69 -24.98
N TYR A 876 13.96 -14.02 -24.51
CA TYR A 876 13.71 -12.60 -24.69
C TYR A 876 14.30 -11.82 -23.51
N ASP A 877 15.33 -11.02 -23.76
CA ASP A 877 15.76 -9.98 -22.82
C ASP A 877 14.74 -8.84 -22.94
N GLN A 878 13.90 -8.66 -21.89
CA GLN A 878 12.95 -7.56 -21.60
C GLN A 878 12.88 -6.44 -22.68
N LEU A 879 11.79 -6.23 -23.42
CA LEU A 879 10.56 -5.54 -22.97
C LEU A 879 10.74 -4.63 -21.75
#